data_AF-A0A3C0R283-F1
#
_entry.id   AF-A0A3C0R283-F1
#
_cell.length_a   1.000
_cell.length_b   1.000
_cell.length_c   1.000
_cell.angle_alpha   90.00
_cell.angle_beta   90.00
_cell.angle_gamma   90.00
#
_symmetry.space_group_name_H-M   'P 1'
#
loop_
_entity.id
_entity.type
_entity.pdbx_description
1 polymer ?
#
loop_
_entity_poly.entity_id
_entity_poly.type
_entity_poly.pdbx_seq_one_letter_code
_entity_poly.pdbx_strand_id
1 'polypeptide(L)'
;MSFGAPEWFWGLLAIPALVPLYIRAEHHGAERLREFVSPRLLPQLSGTVNRFRRALRFGLQLFGLVCAIVSLAQPRWGYTFQDVKRKGLDLLIAVDTSRSMLSNDVPPNRLERVKLAAQDLINELEGDRVGLIAFAGRAFLQAPLTIDYEAAVESINDLDTKTIPEGGTNISEAIALASRTFGKSAMGNRALIIFTDGEELSGDAAKSAKAAADTGVRIFTVGVGTPEGSLIPISGEDGGTAFVKDSAGQVVKSKLDEKRLREIAQASGGFYLHLENGPRTMQQIYSGGLAKMQAAELDVRLSRRPIERYEWPLGVALLSVAMSILIGERKRVRERIYSRATAKIAAATAALLIFFGPFAFAALSGLEAYHEGNFGDAYTQFQETLEAHPQSRAEDKLQFDSGAAAYKMKDYGKALESFSQALLSPDRGLQSKSHYNLGNTLYERGETQKSNDKKLGDWTNALQHYEQTLKLEPQNKEAKENYEYVKKKIEELKKKREQPPTPSPSPQSKPQKNEKQNQQDKQNQQQQSSSQDRQQQQKEQDQEQQQQQSQAQNKPENGQNQKPEDKQDQAQAKNEQQKKKQQEPGESPSPSPGDGQQQQNQPSPSPGEQKGEQAKKNQSPGERQAEESPSPGEGEKETPSPSLGEGEGSGENATPSATPSESPQKKFAGELKGAASEKPEKPQEKTAQMAEAEPEKEGQMSERQAEALLQSMKDEEARVRLDEHKAARHVYNDW
;
A
#
# COMPACT_ATOMS: atom_id res chain seq x y z
N MET A 1 5.26 11.92 -31.90
CA MET A 1 4.21 10.93 -32.25
C MET A 1 4.92 9.73 -32.86
N SER A 2 4.68 8.54 -32.35
CA SER A 2 5.27 7.29 -32.84
C SER A 2 4.16 6.28 -33.11
N PHE A 3 4.45 5.21 -33.85
CA PHE A 3 3.50 4.12 -34.09
C PHE A 3 3.98 2.86 -33.38
N GLY A 4 3.05 2.13 -32.76
CA GLY A 4 3.36 0.89 -32.04
C GLY A 4 3.61 -0.29 -32.98
N ALA A 5 2.91 -0.30 -34.10
CA ALA A 5 2.92 -1.38 -35.07
C ALA A 5 2.95 -0.80 -36.51
N PRO A 6 4.03 -0.12 -36.92
CA PRO A 6 4.10 0.57 -38.21
C PRO A 6 3.93 -0.38 -39.42
N GLU A 7 4.14 -1.67 -39.26
CA GLU A 7 3.92 -2.71 -40.28
C GLU A 7 2.49 -2.72 -40.85
N TRP A 8 1.48 -2.27 -40.10
CA TRP A 8 0.11 -2.22 -40.63
C TRP A 8 -0.07 -1.23 -41.78
N PHE A 9 0.84 -0.26 -41.97
CA PHE A 9 0.78 0.64 -43.12
C PHE A 9 0.92 -0.06 -44.47
N TRP A 10 1.51 -1.26 -44.52
CA TRP A 10 1.52 -2.08 -45.74
C TRP A 10 0.10 -2.41 -46.23
N GLY A 11 -0.89 -2.46 -45.33
CA GLY A 11 -2.30 -2.63 -45.68
C GLY A 11 -2.87 -1.51 -46.57
N LEU A 12 -2.26 -0.31 -46.57
CA LEU A 12 -2.68 0.78 -47.46
C LEU A 12 -2.46 0.45 -48.94
N LEU A 13 -1.58 -0.52 -49.27
CA LEU A 13 -1.39 -0.99 -50.64
C LEU A 13 -2.63 -1.69 -51.22
N ALA A 14 -3.59 -2.12 -50.40
CA ALA A 14 -4.85 -2.65 -50.88
C ALA A 14 -5.73 -1.58 -51.55
N ILE A 15 -5.60 -0.30 -51.17
CA ILE A 15 -6.41 0.82 -51.67
C ILE A 15 -6.27 1.01 -53.19
N PRO A 16 -5.06 1.13 -53.77
CA PRO A 16 -4.90 1.27 -55.22
C PRO A 16 -5.37 0.04 -56.01
N ALA A 17 -5.56 -1.13 -55.39
CA ALA A 17 -6.21 -2.28 -56.02
C ALA A 17 -7.74 -2.22 -55.96
N LEU A 18 -8.31 -1.73 -54.85
CA LEU A 18 -9.76 -1.62 -54.66
C LEU A 18 -10.42 -0.57 -55.56
N VAL A 19 -9.74 0.55 -55.82
CA VAL A 19 -10.25 1.63 -56.70
C VAL A 19 -10.52 1.15 -58.15
N PRO A 20 -9.56 0.52 -58.86
CA PRO A 20 -9.81 0.04 -60.22
C PRO A 20 -10.78 -1.14 -60.26
N LEU A 21 -10.82 -1.99 -59.23
CA LEU A 21 -11.85 -3.04 -59.11
C LEU A 21 -13.26 -2.43 -59.01
N TYR A 22 -13.41 -1.37 -58.22
CA TYR A 22 -14.67 -0.63 -58.12
C TYR A 22 -15.06 0.00 -59.46
N ILE A 23 -14.13 0.68 -60.13
CA ILE A 23 -14.36 1.28 -61.46
C ILE A 23 -14.76 0.18 -62.47
N ARG A 24 -14.04 -0.94 -62.52
CA ARG A 24 -14.35 -2.07 -63.41
C ARG A 24 -15.72 -2.65 -63.10
N ALA A 25 -16.11 -2.79 -61.84
CA ALA A 25 -17.42 -3.27 -61.43
C ALA A 25 -18.55 -2.32 -61.87
N GLU A 26 -18.34 -1.00 -61.78
CA GLU A 26 -19.28 0.01 -62.30
C GLU A 26 -19.43 -0.09 -63.82
N HIS A 27 -18.32 -0.21 -64.56
CA HIS A 27 -18.33 -0.34 -66.02
C HIS A 27 -19.03 -1.64 -66.48
N HIS A 28 -18.65 -2.79 -65.90
CA HIS A 28 -19.28 -4.09 -66.21
C HIS A 28 -20.76 -4.13 -65.86
N GLY A 29 -21.16 -3.49 -64.76
CA GLY A 29 -22.58 -3.35 -64.40
C GLY A 29 -23.37 -2.53 -65.41
N ALA A 30 -22.77 -1.45 -65.93
CA ALA A 30 -23.38 -0.63 -66.96
C ALA A 30 -23.46 -1.33 -68.33
N GLU A 31 -22.46 -2.14 -68.69
CA GLU A 31 -22.43 -2.94 -69.92
C GLU A 31 -23.48 -4.05 -69.90
N ARG A 32 -23.54 -4.86 -68.83
CA ARG A 32 -24.58 -5.88 -68.68
C ARG A 32 -25.99 -5.28 -68.71
N LEU A 33 -26.20 -4.13 -68.10
CA LEU A 33 -27.50 -3.46 -68.15
C LEU A 33 -27.91 -3.05 -69.58
N ARG A 34 -26.93 -2.73 -70.46
CA ARG A 34 -27.17 -2.42 -71.88
C ARG A 34 -27.48 -3.65 -72.72
N GLU A 35 -27.04 -4.84 -72.28
CA GLU A 35 -27.33 -6.12 -72.95
C GLU A 35 -28.78 -6.57 -72.73
N PHE A 36 -29.34 -6.32 -71.53
CA PHE A 36 -30.71 -6.71 -71.17
C PHE A 36 -31.78 -5.64 -71.42
N VAL A 37 -31.40 -4.37 -71.59
CA VAL A 37 -32.36 -3.25 -71.73
C VAL A 37 -32.05 -2.44 -73.00
N SER A 38 -33.06 -2.23 -73.84
CA SER A 38 -32.90 -1.45 -75.07
C SER A 38 -32.42 -0.01 -74.78
N PRO A 39 -31.53 0.58 -75.61
CA PRO A 39 -30.94 1.91 -75.37
C PRO A 39 -31.96 3.04 -75.14
N ARG A 40 -33.17 2.88 -75.68
CA ARG A 40 -34.28 3.84 -75.57
C ARG A 40 -34.99 3.78 -74.21
N LEU A 41 -35.03 2.63 -73.56
CA LEU A 41 -35.68 2.43 -72.24
C LEU A 41 -34.71 2.57 -71.06
N LEU A 42 -33.40 2.57 -71.33
CA LEU A 42 -32.33 2.71 -70.34
C LEU A 42 -32.50 3.95 -69.44
N PRO A 43 -32.70 5.18 -69.95
CA PRO A 43 -32.86 6.36 -69.09
C PRO A 43 -34.10 6.28 -68.17
N GLN A 44 -35.15 5.58 -68.60
CA GLN A 44 -36.41 5.43 -67.87
C GLN A 44 -36.34 4.34 -66.79
N LEU A 45 -35.57 3.27 -67.01
CA LEU A 45 -35.40 2.15 -66.07
C LEU A 45 -34.18 2.31 -65.15
N SER A 46 -33.08 2.88 -65.66
CA SER A 46 -31.81 3.08 -64.93
C SER A 46 -31.67 4.46 -64.29
N GLY A 47 -32.62 5.38 -64.51
CA GLY A 47 -32.65 6.72 -63.90
C GLY A 47 -32.78 6.72 -62.37
N THR A 48 -32.94 5.53 -61.77
CA THR A 48 -33.06 5.33 -60.33
C THR A 48 -31.72 5.34 -59.59
N VAL A 49 -30.55 5.11 -60.19
CA VAL A 49 -29.27 5.06 -59.43
C VAL A 49 -28.49 6.37 -59.56
N ASN A 50 -28.17 7.03 -58.44
CA ASN A 50 -27.35 8.24 -58.42
C ASN A 50 -25.85 7.87 -58.33
N ARG A 51 -25.13 8.00 -59.44
CA ARG A 51 -23.69 7.69 -59.54
C ARG A 51 -22.83 8.46 -58.54
N PHE A 52 -23.15 9.73 -58.28
CA PHE A 52 -22.42 10.53 -57.31
C PHE A 52 -22.59 10.00 -55.88
N ARG A 53 -23.81 9.61 -55.49
CA ARG A 53 -24.07 9.02 -54.15
C ARG A 53 -23.40 7.66 -53.97
N ARG A 54 -23.33 6.87 -55.05
CA ARG A 54 -22.65 5.57 -55.06
C ARG A 54 -21.13 5.73 -54.91
N ALA A 55 -20.54 6.66 -55.65
CA ALA A 55 -19.13 7.02 -55.50
C ALA A 55 -18.82 7.60 -54.12
N LEU A 56 -19.70 8.46 -53.58
CA LEU A 56 -19.56 9.02 -52.23
C LEU A 56 -19.61 7.92 -51.16
N ARG A 57 -20.52 6.95 -51.29
CA ARG A 57 -20.59 5.79 -50.39
C ARG A 57 -19.32 4.95 -50.42
N PHE A 58 -18.80 4.65 -51.62
CA PHE A 58 -17.53 3.94 -51.77
C PHE A 58 -16.36 4.74 -51.18
N GLY A 59 -16.32 6.06 -51.41
CA GLY A 59 -15.32 6.95 -50.82
C GLY A 59 -15.33 6.95 -49.30
N LEU A 60 -16.51 6.95 -48.67
CA LEU A 60 -16.67 6.82 -47.22
C LEU A 60 -16.20 5.46 -46.68
N GLN A 61 -16.44 4.37 -47.41
CA GLN A 61 -15.94 3.04 -47.05
C GLN A 61 -14.41 2.97 -47.15
N LEU A 62 -13.84 3.56 -48.20
CA LEU A 62 -12.40 3.61 -48.42
C LEU A 62 -11.70 4.47 -47.35
N PHE A 63 -12.29 5.63 -47.01
CA PHE A 63 -11.81 6.48 -45.94
C PHE A 63 -11.90 5.78 -44.58
N GLY A 64 -13.00 5.06 -44.32
CA GLY A 64 -13.13 4.22 -43.13
C GLY A 64 -12.05 3.14 -43.04
N LEU A 65 -11.74 2.47 -44.16
CA LEU A 65 -10.67 1.49 -44.24
C LEU A 65 -9.29 2.09 -43.94
N VAL A 66 -8.98 3.27 -44.49
CA VAL A 66 -7.74 4.00 -44.18
C VAL A 66 -7.63 4.26 -42.68
N CYS A 67 -8.68 4.81 -42.07
CA CYS A 67 -8.68 5.10 -40.64
C CYS A 67 -8.57 3.83 -39.78
N ALA A 68 -9.16 2.71 -40.21
CA ALA A 68 -9.01 1.43 -39.53
C ALA A 68 -7.55 0.91 -39.58
N ILE A 69 -6.88 1.04 -40.73
CA ILE A 69 -5.45 0.69 -40.87
C ILE A 69 -4.57 1.57 -39.98
N VAL A 70 -4.86 2.88 -39.92
CA VAL A 70 -4.15 3.81 -39.03
C VAL A 70 -4.38 3.45 -37.55
N SER A 71 -5.57 2.98 -37.18
CA SER A 71 -5.84 2.49 -35.81
C SER A 71 -4.98 1.27 -35.47
N LEU A 72 -4.89 0.29 -36.37
CA LEU A 72 -4.05 -0.89 -36.19
C LEU A 72 -2.56 -0.58 -36.09
N ALA A 73 -2.10 0.51 -36.72
CA ALA A 73 -0.73 0.99 -36.56
C ALA A 73 -0.40 1.53 -35.16
N GLN A 74 -1.41 1.61 -34.26
CA GLN A 74 -1.29 2.06 -32.87
C GLN A 74 -0.61 3.43 -32.78
N PRO A 75 -1.27 4.53 -33.15
CA PRO A 75 -0.69 5.85 -33.00
C PRO A 75 -0.47 6.15 -31.52
N ARG A 76 0.74 6.57 -31.17
CA ARG A 76 1.16 6.89 -29.81
C ARG A 76 1.55 8.36 -29.69
N TRP A 77 0.91 9.07 -28.77
CA TRP A 77 1.29 10.43 -28.39
C TRP A 77 0.92 10.71 -26.92
N GLY A 78 1.74 11.55 -26.29
CA GLY A 78 1.70 11.73 -24.84
C GLY A 78 2.38 10.59 -24.09
N TYR A 79 2.65 10.82 -22.82
CA TYR A 79 3.32 9.88 -21.93
C TYR A 79 2.55 9.78 -20.64
N THR A 80 2.48 8.58 -20.08
CA THR A 80 2.13 8.36 -18.67
C THR A 80 3.40 8.01 -17.91
N PHE A 81 3.54 8.57 -16.72
CA PHE A 81 4.59 8.16 -15.80
C PHE A 81 4.07 6.95 -15.05
N GLN A 82 4.72 5.81 -15.25
CA GLN A 82 4.39 4.59 -14.54
C GLN A 82 5.59 4.26 -13.67
N ASP A 83 5.35 4.08 -12.37
CA ASP A 83 6.38 3.68 -11.41
C ASP A 83 6.78 2.25 -11.72
N VAL A 84 7.75 2.08 -12.61
CA VAL A 84 8.47 0.82 -12.71
C VAL A 84 9.36 0.77 -11.48
N LYS A 85 8.84 0.21 -10.39
CA LYS A 85 9.63 -0.13 -9.21
C LYS A 85 10.73 -1.09 -9.68
N ARG A 86 11.90 -0.58 -10.05
CA ARG A 86 13.12 -1.39 -10.08
C ARG A 86 13.48 -1.62 -8.63
N LYS A 87 12.84 -2.64 -8.06
CA LYS A 87 13.15 -3.14 -6.73
C LYS A 87 14.38 -4.03 -6.86
N GLY A 88 15.27 -3.92 -5.90
CA GLY A 88 16.30 -4.92 -5.72
C GLY A 88 17.63 -4.33 -5.27
N LEU A 89 18.05 -4.73 -4.08
CA LEU A 89 19.44 -4.77 -3.68
C LEU A 89 20.17 -5.81 -4.54
N ASP A 90 21.38 -5.51 -4.99
CA ASP A 90 22.31 -6.53 -5.47
C ASP A 90 23.03 -7.10 -4.26
N LEU A 91 22.71 -8.34 -3.92
CA LEU A 91 23.27 -9.06 -2.79
C LEU A 91 24.21 -10.16 -3.28
N LEU A 92 25.47 -10.12 -2.86
CA LEU A 92 26.38 -11.24 -3.00
C LEU A 92 26.59 -11.91 -1.64
N ILE A 93 26.44 -13.23 -1.61
CA ILE A 93 26.74 -14.07 -0.46
C ILE A 93 28.09 -14.73 -0.73
N ALA A 94 29.09 -14.47 0.10
CA ALA A 94 30.38 -15.13 0.07
C ALA A 94 30.45 -16.17 1.18
N VAL A 95 30.61 -17.45 0.82
CA VAL A 95 30.69 -18.57 1.76
C VAL A 95 32.10 -19.13 1.77
N ASP A 96 32.67 -19.23 2.97
CA ASP A 96 33.94 -19.92 3.20
C ASP A 96 33.76 -21.43 3.06
N THR A 97 34.54 -22.05 2.17
CA THR A 97 34.58 -23.50 1.94
C THR A 97 35.95 -24.09 2.32
N SER A 98 36.73 -23.40 3.15
CA SER A 98 37.99 -23.91 3.66
C SER A 98 37.77 -25.11 4.61
N ARG A 99 38.84 -25.87 4.87
CA ARG A 99 38.76 -27.08 5.70
C ARG A 99 38.31 -26.79 7.13
N SER A 100 38.59 -25.61 7.68
CA SER A 100 38.16 -25.23 9.04
C SER A 100 36.63 -25.21 9.19
N MET A 101 35.90 -25.03 8.09
CA MET A 101 34.44 -25.08 8.06
C MET A 101 33.85 -26.49 8.27
N LEU A 102 34.68 -27.55 8.26
CA LEU A 102 34.28 -28.90 8.69
C LEU A 102 34.25 -29.08 10.21
N SER A 103 34.66 -28.07 10.99
CA SER A 103 34.65 -28.14 12.44
C SER A 103 33.22 -28.32 12.99
N ASN A 104 33.10 -29.11 14.06
CA ASN A 104 31.83 -29.49 14.69
C ASN A 104 31.53 -28.70 15.98
N ASP A 105 32.18 -27.56 16.21
CA ASP A 105 31.85 -26.67 17.34
C ASP A 105 30.47 -26.02 17.20
N VAL A 106 29.99 -25.88 15.97
CA VAL A 106 28.61 -25.53 15.68
C VAL A 106 27.96 -26.71 14.94
N PRO A 107 26.94 -27.37 15.52
CA PRO A 107 26.34 -28.54 14.90
C PRO A 107 25.54 -28.16 13.63
N PRO A 108 25.47 -29.03 12.61
CA PRO A 108 26.21 -30.30 12.48
C PRO A 108 27.70 -30.08 12.15
N ASN A 109 28.02 -29.10 11.30
CA ASN A 109 29.34 -28.49 11.16
C ASN A 109 29.14 -27.02 10.73
N ARG A 110 30.21 -26.22 10.73
CA ARG A 110 30.13 -24.79 10.38
C ARG A 110 29.58 -24.55 8.97
N LEU A 111 30.03 -25.29 7.96
CA LEU A 111 29.59 -25.11 6.56
C LEU A 111 28.09 -25.40 6.38
N GLU A 112 27.61 -26.52 6.91
CA GLU A 112 26.20 -26.89 6.86
C GLU A 112 25.33 -25.89 7.63
N ARG A 113 25.83 -25.35 8.75
CA ARG A 113 25.15 -24.27 9.46
C ARG A 113 25.07 -22.99 8.62
N VAL A 114 26.12 -22.66 7.87
CA VAL A 114 26.11 -21.52 6.94
C VAL A 114 25.12 -21.74 5.82
N LYS A 115 25.05 -22.93 5.21
CA LYS A 115 24.07 -23.23 4.15
C LYS A 115 22.65 -22.95 4.60
N LEU A 116 22.28 -23.44 5.79
CA LEU A 116 20.96 -23.20 6.37
C LEU A 116 20.71 -21.70 6.60
N ALA A 117 21.69 -20.98 7.15
CA ALA A 117 21.56 -19.55 7.37
C ALA A 117 21.45 -18.75 6.05
N ALA A 118 22.19 -19.13 5.02
CA ALA A 118 22.11 -18.49 3.71
C ALA A 118 20.74 -18.73 3.05
N GLN A 119 20.15 -19.91 3.24
CA GLN A 119 18.77 -20.20 2.80
C GLN A 119 17.74 -19.37 3.57
N ASP A 120 17.86 -19.32 4.91
CA ASP A 120 17.00 -18.48 5.75
C ASP A 120 17.04 -17.01 5.30
N LEU A 121 18.24 -16.52 4.96
CA LEU A 121 18.41 -15.17 4.42
C LEU A 121 17.71 -14.98 3.07
N ILE A 122 17.89 -15.90 2.13
CA ILE A 122 17.26 -15.82 0.80
C ILE A 122 15.73 -15.80 0.92
N ASN A 123 15.18 -16.57 1.85
CA ASN A 123 13.73 -16.63 2.09
C ASN A 123 13.13 -15.30 2.60
N GLU A 124 13.95 -14.41 3.16
CA GLU A 124 13.52 -13.07 3.62
C GLU A 124 13.64 -12.00 2.53
N LEU A 125 14.24 -12.30 1.36
CA LEU A 125 14.46 -11.33 0.29
C LEU A 125 13.23 -11.16 -0.61
N GLU A 126 12.87 -9.92 -0.92
CA GLU A 126 11.70 -9.60 -1.75
C GLU A 126 12.09 -8.79 -3.01
N GLY A 127 12.29 -9.49 -4.13
CA GLY A 127 12.62 -8.88 -5.42
C GLY A 127 14.07 -8.39 -5.54
N ASP A 128 14.96 -8.85 -4.67
CA ASP A 128 16.40 -8.56 -4.71
C ASP A 128 17.12 -9.54 -5.64
N ARG A 129 18.30 -9.16 -6.14
CA ARG A 129 19.16 -10.08 -6.91
C ARG A 129 20.18 -10.70 -5.98
N VAL A 130 20.26 -12.02 -5.94
CA VAL A 130 21.23 -12.76 -5.14
C VAL A 130 22.25 -13.44 -6.05
N GLY A 131 23.51 -13.44 -5.63
CA GLY A 131 24.57 -14.25 -6.22
C GLY A 131 25.44 -14.87 -5.14
N LEU A 132 26.20 -15.89 -5.53
CA LEU A 132 26.97 -16.73 -4.60
C LEU A 132 28.43 -16.77 -5.01
N ILE A 133 29.30 -16.45 -4.06
CA ILE A 133 30.75 -16.60 -4.14
C ILE A 133 31.15 -17.68 -3.15
N ALA A 134 31.94 -18.64 -3.60
CA ALA A 134 32.61 -19.58 -2.71
C ALA A 134 34.09 -19.24 -2.66
N PHE A 135 34.69 -19.33 -1.48
CA PHE A 135 36.11 -19.01 -1.31
C PHE A 135 36.82 -19.90 -0.27
N ALA A 136 38.10 -20.12 -0.50
CA ALA A 136 39.05 -20.79 0.38
C ALA A 136 40.43 -20.14 0.14
N GLY A 137 41.45 -20.86 -0.35
CA GLY A 137 42.71 -20.23 -0.77
C GLY A 137 42.57 -19.24 -1.93
N ARG A 138 41.54 -19.46 -2.76
CA ARG A 138 41.09 -18.55 -3.84
C ARG A 138 39.59 -18.30 -3.76
N ALA A 139 39.06 -17.34 -4.52
CA ALA A 139 37.62 -17.08 -4.60
C ALA A 139 37.07 -17.24 -6.03
N PHE A 140 35.85 -17.77 -6.16
CA PHE A 140 35.20 -17.92 -7.45
C PHE A 140 33.68 -17.69 -7.36
N LEU A 141 33.07 -17.28 -8.46
CA LEU A 141 31.63 -16.99 -8.55
C LEU A 141 30.90 -18.30 -8.85
N GLN A 142 30.21 -18.85 -7.85
CA GLN A 142 29.42 -20.08 -7.97
C GLN A 142 28.08 -19.80 -8.68
N ALA A 143 27.42 -18.70 -8.33
CA ALA A 143 26.17 -18.28 -8.97
C ALA A 143 26.21 -16.77 -9.30
N PRO A 144 25.90 -16.38 -10.56
CA PRO A 144 25.79 -14.97 -10.91
C PRO A 144 24.56 -14.32 -10.25
N LEU A 145 24.52 -12.99 -10.22
CA LEU A 145 23.39 -12.22 -9.68
C LEU A 145 22.10 -12.54 -10.46
N THR A 146 21.13 -13.15 -9.78
CA THR A 146 19.84 -13.57 -10.33
C THR A 146 18.68 -13.26 -9.37
N ILE A 147 17.48 -13.15 -9.90
CA ILE A 147 16.22 -13.11 -9.12
C ILE A 147 15.65 -14.51 -8.87
N ASP A 148 16.26 -15.53 -9.48
CA ASP A 148 15.88 -16.93 -9.30
C ASP A 148 16.51 -17.45 -8.00
N TYR A 149 15.72 -17.36 -6.92
CA TYR A 149 16.14 -17.80 -5.60
C TYR A 149 16.31 -19.32 -5.51
N GLU A 150 15.55 -20.10 -6.28
CA GLU A 150 15.67 -21.56 -6.28
C GLU A 150 17.03 -21.98 -6.84
N ALA A 151 17.46 -21.40 -7.96
CA ALA A 151 18.78 -21.65 -8.54
C ALA A 151 19.93 -21.24 -7.59
N ALA A 152 19.75 -20.16 -6.82
CA ALA A 152 20.72 -19.74 -5.82
C ALA A 152 20.79 -20.71 -4.62
N VAL A 153 19.64 -21.21 -4.16
CA VAL A 153 19.56 -22.22 -3.09
C VAL A 153 20.17 -23.55 -3.52
N GLU A 154 19.91 -24.01 -4.75
CA GLU A 154 20.56 -25.19 -5.33
C GLU A 154 22.09 -25.02 -5.32
N SER A 155 22.58 -23.88 -5.78
CA SER A 155 24.01 -23.56 -5.78
C SER A 155 24.64 -23.54 -4.37
N ILE A 156 23.88 -23.13 -3.34
CA ILE A 156 24.33 -23.17 -1.94
C ILE A 156 24.42 -24.62 -1.43
N ASN A 157 23.45 -25.46 -1.77
CA ASN A 157 23.42 -26.86 -1.34
C ASN A 157 24.61 -27.65 -1.88
N ASP A 158 25.04 -27.34 -3.10
CA ASP A 158 26.17 -27.96 -3.79
C ASP A 158 27.55 -27.56 -3.24
N LEU A 159 27.64 -26.59 -2.33
CA LEU A 159 28.91 -26.18 -1.75
C LEU A 159 29.52 -27.29 -0.87
N ASP A 160 30.77 -27.62 -1.11
CA ASP A 160 31.57 -28.51 -0.26
C ASP A 160 32.98 -27.93 -0.12
N THR A 161 33.70 -28.37 0.89
CA THR A 161 35.13 -28.09 1.08
C THR A 161 36.02 -28.63 -0.05
N LYS A 162 35.48 -29.53 -0.88
CA LYS A 162 36.15 -30.04 -2.08
C LYS A 162 35.91 -29.17 -3.31
N THR A 163 34.97 -28.22 -3.26
CA THR A 163 34.66 -27.32 -4.38
C THR A 163 35.87 -26.45 -4.74
N ILE A 164 36.67 -26.07 -3.75
CA ILE A 164 37.97 -25.39 -3.95
C ILE A 164 39.09 -26.28 -3.41
N PRO A 165 39.86 -26.95 -4.29
CA PRO A 165 40.98 -27.80 -3.85
C PRO A 165 42.13 -27.03 -3.20
N GLU A 166 42.27 -25.74 -3.52
CA GLU A 166 43.30 -24.87 -2.97
C GLU A 166 42.98 -24.53 -1.50
N GLY A 167 43.77 -25.11 -0.60
CA GLY A 167 43.65 -24.86 0.83
C GLY A 167 44.05 -23.44 1.22
N GLY A 168 43.55 -23.00 2.36
CA GLY A 168 43.74 -21.65 2.88
C GLY A 168 42.41 -20.90 2.97
N THR A 169 42.51 -19.63 3.37
CA THR A 169 41.36 -18.72 3.50
C THR A 169 41.80 -17.33 3.06
N ASN A 170 41.23 -16.84 1.97
CA ASN A 170 41.56 -15.57 1.32
C ASN A 170 40.28 -14.72 1.18
N ILE A 171 39.95 -14.02 2.27
CA ILE A 171 38.76 -13.16 2.34
C ILE A 171 38.94 -11.94 1.43
N SER A 172 40.17 -11.43 1.33
CA SER A 172 40.51 -10.30 0.47
C SER A 172 40.16 -10.53 -1.01
N GLU A 173 40.41 -11.74 -1.52
CA GLU A 173 40.06 -12.09 -2.91
C GLU A 173 38.56 -12.22 -3.11
N ALA A 174 37.82 -12.75 -2.13
CA ALA A 174 36.35 -12.81 -2.17
C ALA A 174 35.74 -11.40 -2.25
N ILE A 175 36.26 -10.45 -1.47
CA ILE A 175 35.83 -9.04 -1.50
C ILE A 175 36.16 -8.41 -2.86
N ALA A 176 37.36 -8.66 -3.38
CA ALA A 176 37.77 -8.14 -4.68
C ALA A 176 36.91 -8.71 -5.82
N LEU A 177 36.60 -10.01 -5.77
CA LEU A 177 35.73 -10.67 -6.73
C LEU A 177 34.31 -10.11 -6.66
N ALA A 178 33.74 -9.95 -5.45
CA ALA A 178 32.43 -9.35 -5.27
C ALA A 178 32.35 -7.95 -5.89
N SER A 179 33.36 -7.12 -5.63
CA SER A 179 33.46 -5.77 -6.20
C SER A 179 33.50 -5.78 -7.73
N ARG A 180 34.17 -6.76 -8.36
CA ARG A 180 34.16 -6.94 -9.82
C ARG A 180 32.81 -7.42 -10.34
N THR A 181 32.15 -8.35 -9.63
CA THR A 181 30.87 -8.94 -10.02
C THR A 181 29.72 -7.94 -9.99
N PHE A 182 29.69 -7.00 -9.03
CA PHE A 182 28.68 -5.93 -9.02
C PHE A 182 28.73 -5.01 -10.25
N GLY A 183 29.89 -4.93 -10.92
CA GLY A 183 30.09 -4.15 -12.14
C GLY A 183 29.86 -2.64 -11.97
N LYS A 184 29.47 -1.97 -13.07
CA LYS A 184 29.20 -0.52 -13.12
C LYS A 184 27.72 -0.15 -12.88
N SER A 185 26.95 -1.02 -12.21
CA SER A 185 25.54 -0.76 -11.86
C SER A 185 25.38 0.50 -10.97
N ALA A 186 24.17 0.99 -10.72
CA ALA A 186 23.97 2.19 -9.89
C ALA A 186 24.69 2.07 -8.52
N MET A 187 25.31 3.16 -8.08
CA MET A 187 26.01 3.21 -6.78
C MET A 187 24.96 3.37 -5.67
N GLY A 188 24.93 2.48 -4.68
CA GLY A 188 24.05 2.61 -3.50
C GLY A 188 23.46 1.30 -2.97
N ASN A 189 23.08 0.38 -3.86
CA ASN A 189 22.37 -0.85 -3.53
C ASN A 189 23.20 -2.13 -3.68
N ARG A 190 24.42 -2.16 -3.14
CA ARG A 190 25.32 -3.33 -3.23
C ARG A 190 25.72 -3.81 -1.85
N ALA A 191 25.32 -5.02 -1.50
CA ALA A 191 25.68 -5.64 -0.23
C ALA A 191 26.44 -6.93 -0.47
N LEU A 192 27.54 -7.10 0.27
CA LEU A 192 28.27 -8.35 0.36
C LEU A 192 28.06 -8.91 1.77
N ILE A 193 27.59 -10.15 1.89
CA ILE A 193 27.54 -10.87 3.16
C ILE A 193 28.58 -11.99 3.13
N ILE A 194 29.51 -11.97 4.07
CA ILE A 194 30.59 -12.96 4.16
C ILE A 194 30.34 -13.89 5.34
N PHE A 195 30.24 -15.20 5.09
CA PHE A 195 30.14 -16.24 6.11
C PHE A 195 31.49 -16.96 6.24
N THR A 196 32.12 -16.88 7.41
CA THR A 196 33.48 -17.44 7.65
C THR A 196 33.77 -17.54 9.15
N ASP A 197 34.81 -18.26 9.53
CA ASP A 197 35.42 -18.22 10.86
C ASP A 197 36.47 -17.10 11.02
N GLY A 198 36.76 -16.35 9.96
CA GLY A 198 37.64 -15.18 9.99
C GLY A 198 39.14 -15.50 10.00
N GLU A 199 39.53 -16.77 9.89
CA GLU A 199 40.94 -17.18 9.86
C GLU A 199 41.59 -16.94 8.49
N GLU A 200 41.69 -15.68 8.04
CA GLU A 200 42.45 -15.31 6.85
C GLU A 200 43.94 -15.69 6.99
N LEU A 201 44.44 -16.42 5.99
CA LEU A 201 45.80 -16.95 5.90
C LEU A 201 46.65 -16.23 4.86
N SER A 202 46.02 -15.49 3.94
CA SER A 202 46.68 -14.74 2.88
C SER A 202 45.86 -13.51 2.49
N GLY A 203 46.51 -12.36 2.34
CA GLY A 203 45.87 -11.11 1.92
C GLY A 203 45.69 -10.10 3.05
N ASP A 204 44.93 -9.06 2.75
CA ASP A 204 44.55 -7.99 3.69
C ASP A 204 43.08 -7.63 3.45
N ALA A 205 42.19 -8.36 4.13
CA ALA A 205 40.75 -8.17 4.00
C ALA A 205 40.29 -6.79 4.48
N ALA A 206 40.94 -6.20 5.50
CA ALA A 206 40.57 -4.88 6.01
C ALA A 206 40.83 -3.78 4.95
N LYS A 207 41.98 -3.84 4.28
CA LYS A 207 42.29 -2.94 3.16
C LYS A 207 41.35 -3.15 1.98
N SER A 208 41.03 -4.40 1.66
CA SER A 208 40.12 -4.75 0.56
C SER A 208 38.68 -4.29 0.85
N ALA A 209 38.24 -4.40 2.09
CA ALA A 209 36.94 -3.91 2.55
C ALA A 209 36.82 -2.39 2.40
N LYS A 210 37.88 -1.65 2.73
CA LYS A 210 37.93 -0.20 2.53
C LYS A 210 37.83 0.17 1.05
N ALA A 211 38.57 -0.52 0.19
CA ALA A 211 38.50 -0.31 -1.26
C ALA A 211 37.10 -0.63 -1.83
N ALA A 212 36.45 -1.68 -1.33
CA ALA A 212 35.08 -2.02 -1.70
C ALA A 212 34.08 -0.93 -1.24
N ALA A 213 34.29 -0.35 -0.05
CA ALA A 213 33.51 0.77 0.47
C ALA A 213 33.57 1.99 -0.45
N ASP A 214 34.76 2.31 -0.97
CA ASP A 214 34.96 3.42 -1.92
C ASP A 214 34.17 3.21 -3.23
N THR A 215 33.87 1.95 -3.58
CA THR A 215 33.02 1.58 -4.73
C THR A 215 31.53 1.43 -4.39
N GLY A 216 31.13 1.79 -3.17
CA GLY A 216 29.74 1.75 -2.71
C GLY A 216 29.24 0.34 -2.33
N VAL A 217 30.14 -0.61 -2.07
CA VAL A 217 29.79 -1.95 -1.57
C VAL A 217 29.83 -1.94 -0.05
N ARG A 218 28.70 -2.30 0.59
CA ARG A 218 28.63 -2.47 2.04
C ARG A 218 28.84 -3.95 2.40
N ILE A 219 29.75 -4.23 3.32
CA ILE A 219 30.12 -5.61 3.71
C ILE A 219 29.59 -5.91 5.10
N PHE A 220 28.81 -6.98 5.21
CA PHE A 220 28.38 -7.57 6.46
C PHE A 220 29.13 -8.88 6.65
N THR A 221 29.59 -9.14 7.85
CA THR A 221 30.34 -10.37 8.16
C THR A 221 29.58 -11.19 9.19
N VAL A 222 29.44 -12.48 8.92
CA VAL A 222 28.78 -13.45 9.79
C VAL A 222 29.82 -14.47 10.23
N GLY A 223 30.21 -14.37 11.50
CA GLY A 223 31.17 -15.27 12.12
C GLY A 223 30.55 -16.61 12.47
N VAL A 224 31.21 -17.71 12.12
CA VAL A 224 30.76 -19.06 12.46
C VAL A 224 31.87 -19.83 13.18
N GLY A 225 31.53 -20.45 14.30
CA GLY A 225 32.48 -21.18 15.14
C GLY A 225 32.61 -20.55 16.52
N THR A 226 33.48 -21.10 17.36
CA THR A 226 33.70 -20.59 18.71
C THR A 226 35.10 -19.98 18.88
N PRO A 227 35.27 -18.94 19.73
CA PRO A 227 36.59 -18.38 20.03
C PRO A 227 37.53 -19.40 20.72
N GLU A 228 36.97 -20.37 21.46
CA GLU A 228 37.73 -21.46 22.07
C GLU A 228 38.36 -22.36 21.00
N GLY A 229 37.68 -22.50 19.86
CA GLY A 229 38.06 -23.26 18.69
C GLY A 229 37.87 -24.77 18.82
N SER A 230 37.95 -25.44 17.68
CA SER A 230 37.73 -26.88 17.55
C SER A 230 38.74 -27.54 16.61
N LEU A 231 38.89 -28.85 16.76
CA LEU A 231 39.70 -29.65 15.86
C LEU A 231 38.91 -29.90 14.57
N ILE A 232 39.63 -29.93 13.45
CA ILE A 232 39.01 -30.10 12.13
C ILE A 232 38.95 -31.60 11.79
N PRO A 233 37.77 -32.25 11.78
CA PRO A 233 37.65 -33.65 11.46
C PRO A 233 37.81 -33.89 9.96
N ILE A 234 38.43 -35.03 9.61
CA ILE A 234 38.51 -35.56 8.26
C ILE A 234 38.27 -37.06 8.28
N SER A 235 37.73 -37.61 7.20
CA SER A 235 37.62 -39.06 7.04
C SER A 235 39.02 -39.66 6.86
N GLY A 236 39.43 -40.52 7.78
CA GLY A 236 40.66 -41.29 7.68
C GLY A 236 40.55 -42.42 6.66
N GLU A 237 41.69 -42.92 6.18
CA GLU A 237 41.77 -44.01 5.18
C GLU A 237 41.05 -45.30 5.65
N ASP A 238 40.98 -45.52 6.96
CA ASP A 238 40.33 -46.69 7.58
C ASP A 238 38.82 -46.47 7.87
N GLY A 239 38.24 -45.35 7.41
CA GLY A 239 36.84 -44.97 7.70
C GLY A 239 36.61 -44.38 9.10
N GLY A 240 37.65 -44.21 9.91
CA GLY A 240 37.61 -43.54 11.22
C GLY A 240 37.74 -42.01 11.14
N THR A 241 37.42 -41.29 12.21
CA THR A 241 37.60 -39.82 12.30
C THR A 241 39.07 -39.49 12.58
N ALA A 242 39.76 -38.95 11.57
CA ALA A 242 41.08 -38.34 11.72
C ALA A 242 40.94 -36.81 11.86
N PHE A 243 42.03 -36.12 12.19
CA PHE A 243 42.06 -34.66 12.29
C PHE A 243 43.11 -34.07 11.36
N VAL A 244 42.86 -32.86 10.85
CA VAL A 244 43.85 -32.11 10.06
C VAL A 244 45.09 -31.86 10.90
N LYS A 245 46.26 -32.13 10.31
CA LYS A 245 47.57 -31.90 10.94
C LYS A 245 48.37 -30.87 10.13
N ASP A 246 49.18 -30.09 10.81
CA ASP A 246 50.12 -29.15 10.20
C ASP A 246 51.37 -29.88 9.67
N SER A 247 52.29 -29.11 9.06
CA SER A 247 53.56 -29.65 8.53
C SER A 247 54.48 -30.23 9.61
N ALA A 248 54.25 -29.92 10.89
CA ALA A 248 54.96 -30.49 12.04
C ALA A 248 54.27 -31.75 12.60
N GLY A 249 53.14 -32.18 12.00
CA GLY A 249 52.37 -33.35 12.43
C GLY A 249 51.45 -33.09 13.64
N GLN A 250 51.31 -31.84 14.09
CA GLN A 250 50.43 -31.46 15.19
C GLN A 250 49.02 -31.21 14.69
N VAL A 251 48.01 -31.54 15.51
CA VAL A 251 46.61 -31.33 15.13
C VAL A 251 46.27 -29.84 15.08
N VAL A 252 45.61 -29.41 14.01
CA VAL A 252 45.22 -28.02 13.80
C VAL A 252 43.93 -27.74 14.57
N LYS A 253 43.94 -26.66 15.35
CA LYS A 253 42.77 -26.13 16.06
C LYS A 253 42.34 -24.81 15.43
N SER A 254 41.17 -24.79 14.79
CA SER A 254 40.58 -23.60 14.17
C SER A 254 39.74 -22.80 15.17
N LYS A 255 39.88 -21.48 15.18
CA LYS A 255 39.17 -20.57 16.08
C LYS A 255 38.45 -19.46 15.32
N LEU A 256 37.34 -18.98 15.85
CA LEU A 256 36.67 -17.80 15.32
C LEU A 256 37.48 -16.53 15.64
N ASP A 257 37.89 -15.77 14.61
CA ASP A 257 38.50 -14.44 14.74
C ASP A 257 37.44 -13.33 14.59
N GLU A 258 36.68 -13.08 15.67
CA GLU A 258 35.67 -12.03 15.66
C GLU A 258 36.26 -10.62 15.45
N LYS A 259 37.49 -10.40 15.92
CA LYS A 259 38.11 -9.08 15.90
C LYS A 259 38.34 -8.66 14.45
N ARG A 260 38.89 -9.55 13.63
CA ARG A 260 39.11 -9.32 12.21
C ARG A 260 37.79 -9.12 11.46
N LEU A 261 36.78 -9.94 11.72
CA LEU A 261 35.47 -9.81 11.05
C LEU A 261 34.79 -8.48 11.36
N ARG A 262 34.84 -8.02 12.63
CA ARG A 262 34.36 -6.69 13.02
C ARG A 262 35.10 -5.58 12.29
N GLU A 263 36.42 -5.68 12.16
CA GLU A 263 37.23 -4.70 11.44
C GLU A 263 36.85 -4.61 9.95
N ILE A 264 36.68 -5.76 9.28
CA ILE A 264 36.23 -5.84 7.87
C ILE A 264 34.86 -5.18 7.69
N ALA A 265 33.88 -5.54 8.53
CA ALA A 265 32.54 -4.99 8.41
C ALA A 265 32.52 -3.47 8.65
N GLN A 266 33.22 -3.00 9.70
CA GLN A 266 33.31 -1.58 10.04
C GLN A 266 34.00 -0.76 8.95
N ALA A 267 35.05 -1.30 8.31
CA ALA A 267 35.77 -0.63 7.23
C ALA A 267 34.87 -0.27 6.03
N SER A 268 33.76 -1.00 5.84
CA SER A 268 32.79 -0.76 4.77
C SER A 268 31.47 -0.10 5.22
N GLY A 269 31.35 0.20 6.52
CA GLY A 269 30.12 0.74 7.10
C GLY A 269 28.99 -0.28 7.27
N GLY A 270 29.30 -1.59 7.24
CA GLY A 270 28.40 -2.66 7.66
C GLY A 270 28.61 -3.04 9.14
N PHE A 271 28.11 -4.20 9.53
CA PHE A 271 28.27 -4.71 10.90
C PHE A 271 28.53 -6.22 10.93
N TYR A 272 29.10 -6.67 12.05
CA TYR A 272 29.39 -8.06 12.35
C TYR A 272 28.27 -8.70 13.15
N LEU A 273 27.95 -9.95 12.85
CA LEU A 273 27.11 -10.81 13.68
C LEU A 273 27.77 -12.18 13.88
N HIS A 274 27.55 -12.77 15.05
CA HIS A 274 27.91 -14.17 15.32
C HIS A 274 26.72 -15.07 14.95
N LEU A 275 26.99 -16.19 14.27
CA LEU A 275 25.97 -17.16 13.87
C LEU A 275 25.62 -18.13 15.01
N GLU A 276 24.90 -17.63 16.01
CA GLU A 276 24.37 -18.47 17.10
C GLU A 276 23.01 -19.07 16.72
N ASN A 277 22.08 -18.23 16.24
CA ASN A 277 20.72 -18.60 15.90
C ASN A 277 20.38 -18.11 14.48
N GLY A 278 20.60 -18.97 13.48
CA GLY A 278 20.45 -18.67 12.05
C GLY A 278 19.31 -17.70 11.70
N PRO A 279 18.03 -18.07 11.92
CA PRO A 279 16.89 -17.24 11.51
C PRO A 279 16.88 -15.84 12.13
N ARG A 280 17.20 -15.72 13.43
CA ARG A 280 17.24 -14.41 14.11
C ARG A 280 18.40 -13.56 13.60
N THR A 281 19.57 -14.18 13.41
CA THR A 281 20.75 -13.51 12.88
C THR A 281 20.47 -12.98 11.47
N MET A 282 19.85 -13.77 10.60
CA MET A 282 19.53 -13.34 9.22
C MET A 282 18.47 -12.22 9.19
N GLN A 283 17.44 -12.33 10.02
CA GLN A 283 16.44 -11.28 10.17
C GLN A 283 17.06 -9.95 10.65
N GLN A 284 18.07 -10.00 11.52
CA GLN A 284 18.82 -8.81 11.95
C GLN A 284 19.65 -8.20 10.83
N ILE A 285 20.28 -9.01 9.96
CA ILE A 285 21.01 -8.51 8.78
C ILE A 285 20.04 -7.81 7.84
N TYR A 286 18.90 -8.47 7.54
CA TYR A 286 17.90 -7.94 6.64
C TYR A 286 17.30 -6.62 7.14
N SER A 287 16.70 -6.63 8.34
CA SER A 287 16.03 -5.44 8.90
C SER A 287 17.00 -4.33 9.34
N GLY A 288 18.16 -4.72 9.88
CA GLY A 288 19.14 -3.79 10.46
C GLY A 288 20.05 -3.14 9.43
N GLY A 289 20.35 -3.84 8.33
CA GLY A 289 21.28 -3.45 7.29
C GLY A 289 20.63 -3.29 5.91
N LEU A 290 20.13 -4.38 5.34
CA LEU A 290 19.71 -4.44 3.92
C LEU A 290 18.50 -3.56 3.62
N ALA A 291 17.45 -3.64 4.44
CA ALA A 291 16.21 -2.87 4.26
C ALA A 291 16.45 -1.35 4.29
N LYS A 292 17.40 -0.89 5.12
CA LYS A 292 17.78 0.54 5.18
C LYS A 292 18.53 0.99 3.94
N MET A 293 19.29 0.11 3.30
CA MET A 293 19.96 0.41 2.03
C MET A 293 18.93 0.55 0.91
N GLN A 294 17.99 -0.38 0.83
CA GLN A 294 16.91 -0.37 -0.16
C GLN A 294 16.06 0.92 -0.07
N ALA A 295 15.81 1.42 1.14
CA ALA A 295 15.06 2.65 1.36
C ALA A 295 15.76 3.93 0.88
N ALA A 296 17.10 3.94 0.78
CA ALA A 296 17.89 5.13 0.46
C ALA A 296 17.97 5.43 -1.06
N GLU A 297 17.75 4.45 -1.93
CA GLU A 297 17.82 4.60 -3.40
C GLU A 297 16.43 4.64 -4.08
N LEU A 298 15.34 4.60 -3.31
CA LEU A 298 13.95 4.76 -3.80
C LEU A 298 13.64 6.16 -4.38
N ASP A 299 14.65 6.93 -4.78
CA ASP A 299 14.45 8.18 -5.50
C ASP A 299 14.10 7.88 -6.97
N VAL A 300 12.83 8.14 -7.27
CA VAL A 300 12.04 7.62 -8.38
C VAL A 300 12.65 7.98 -9.74
N ARG A 301 13.26 7.01 -10.44
CA ARG A 301 13.48 7.12 -11.90
C ARG A 301 12.17 6.87 -12.64
N LEU A 302 11.44 7.95 -12.88
CA LEU A 302 10.21 7.98 -13.67
C LEU A 302 10.47 7.42 -15.08
N SER A 303 9.94 6.22 -15.39
CA SER A 303 9.96 5.67 -16.74
C SER A 303 8.77 6.22 -17.53
N ARG A 304 9.03 6.69 -18.77
CA ARG A 304 8.01 7.28 -19.64
C ARG A 304 7.38 6.19 -20.51
N ARG A 305 6.13 5.83 -20.26
CA ARG A 305 5.37 4.92 -21.15
C ARG A 305 4.52 5.75 -22.13
N PRO A 306 4.70 5.62 -23.45
CA PRO A 306 3.88 6.34 -24.42
C PRO A 306 2.43 5.84 -24.40
N ILE A 307 1.47 6.77 -24.47
CA ILE A 307 0.04 6.44 -24.45
C ILE A 307 -0.44 6.10 -25.87
N GLU A 308 -1.13 4.99 -26.02
CA GLU A 308 -1.75 4.57 -27.28
C GLU A 308 -3.08 5.27 -27.48
N ARG A 309 -3.36 5.72 -28.72
CA ARG A 309 -4.50 6.58 -29.07
C ARG A 309 -5.25 6.07 -30.30
N TYR A 310 -5.28 4.76 -30.48
CA TYR A 310 -5.93 4.08 -31.60
C TYR A 310 -7.47 4.26 -31.61
N GLU A 311 -8.05 4.63 -30.47
CA GLU A 311 -9.49 4.87 -30.30
C GLU A 311 -10.03 5.95 -31.26
N TRP A 312 -9.29 7.05 -31.44
CA TRP A 312 -9.69 8.16 -32.31
C TRP A 312 -9.84 7.74 -33.79
N PRO A 313 -8.80 7.18 -34.44
CA PRO A 313 -8.93 6.72 -35.82
C PRO A 313 -9.93 5.58 -35.96
N LEU A 314 -10.08 4.71 -34.96
CA LEU A 314 -11.11 3.66 -34.97
C LEU A 314 -12.53 4.25 -34.96
N GLY A 315 -12.79 5.24 -34.11
CA GLY A 315 -14.08 5.94 -34.05
C GLY A 315 -14.42 6.60 -35.38
N VAL A 316 -13.45 7.28 -36.01
CA VAL A 316 -13.63 7.89 -37.34
C VAL A 316 -13.91 6.83 -38.41
N ALA A 317 -13.23 5.68 -38.35
CA ALA A 317 -13.45 4.57 -39.27
C ALA A 317 -14.89 4.05 -39.22
N LEU A 318 -15.37 3.77 -38.01
CA LEU A 318 -16.72 3.25 -37.78
C LEU A 318 -17.80 4.27 -38.13
N LEU A 319 -17.60 5.54 -37.79
CA LEU A 319 -18.50 6.62 -38.18
C LEU A 319 -18.61 6.75 -39.71
N SER A 320 -17.49 6.63 -40.42
CA SER A 320 -17.47 6.72 -41.88
C SER A 320 -18.22 5.54 -42.52
N VAL A 321 -18.06 4.33 -41.99
CA VAL A 321 -18.81 3.15 -42.44
C VAL A 321 -20.30 3.29 -42.11
N ALA A 322 -20.67 3.76 -40.92
CA ALA A 322 -22.05 4.00 -40.55
C ALA A 322 -22.72 5.03 -41.47
N MET A 323 -22.03 6.14 -41.77
CA MET A 323 -22.52 7.17 -42.70
C MET A 323 -22.68 6.61 -44.11
N SER A 324 -21.80 5.68 -44.53
CA SER A 324 -21.92 5.01 -45.83
C SER A 324 -23.23 4.22 -45.97
N ILE A 325 -23.75 3.64 -44.87
CA ILE A 325 -25.00 2.87 -44.86
C ILE A 325 -26.23 3.79 -44.99
N LEU A 326 -26.14 5.03 -44.50
CA LEU A 326 -27.21 6.02 -44.57
C LEU A 326 -27.41 6.59 -45.99
N ILE A 327 -26.38 6.58 -46.82
CA ILE A 327 -26.44 7.11 -48.18
C ILE A 327 -27.11 6.09 -49.12
N GLY A 328 -28.38 6.33 -49.41
CA GLY A 328 -29.14 5.55 -50.39
C GLY A 328 -28.68 5.81 -51.84
N GLU A 329 -28.34 4.74 -52.56
CA GLU A 329 -27.89 4.78 -53.95
C GLU A 329 -29.04 5.05 -54.94
N ARG A 330 -30.29 4.76 -54.56
CA ARG A 330 -31.46 4.97 -55.42
C ARG A 330 -32.11 6.34 -55.18
N LYS A 331 -32.32 7.12 -56.25
CA LYS A 331 -33.29 8.23 -56.30
C LYS A 331 -34.65 7.67 -55.92
N ARG A 332 -35.20 8.13 -54.79
CA ARG A 332 -36.57 7.77 -54.38
C ARG A 332 -37.52 8.31 -55.45
N VAL A 333 -38.11 7.42 -56.25
CA VAL A 333 -39.40 7.73 -56.88
C VAL A 333 -40.37 7.88 -55.71
N ARG A 334 -41.01 9.04 -55.63
CA ARG A 334 -41.84 9.45 -54.50
C ARG A 334 -43.12 8.63 -54.47
N GLU A 335 -43.05 7.40 -53.99
CA GLU A 335 -44.20 6.72 -53.42
C GLU A 335 -44.16 6.90 -51.90
N ARG A 336 -45.21 7.54 -51.40
CA ARG A 336 -45.50 7.66 -49.97
C ARG A 336 -45.74 6.25 -49.43
N ILE A 337 -44.73 5.64 -48.81
CA ILE A 337 -44.94 4.55 -47.86
C ILE A 337 -44.09 4.83 -46.62
N TYR A 338 -44.77 5.35 -45.60
CA TYR A 338 -44.33 5.48 -44.22
C TYR A 338 -44.18 4.07 -43.63
N SER A 339 -42.95 3.56 -43.48
CA SER A 339 -42.61 2.48 -42.53
C SER A 339 -41.13 2.06 -42.53
N ARG A 340 -40.35 2.37 -43.57
CA ARG A 340 -38.94 1.91 -43.67
C ARG A 340 -37.87 2.94 -43.29
N ALA A 341 -38.24 4.20 -43.06
CA ALA A 341 -37.28 5.23 -42.63
C ALA A 341 -36.93 5.12 -41.13
N THR A 342 -37.88 4.69 -40.30
CA THR A 342 -37.72 4.51 -38.85
C THR A 342 -36.70 3.42 -38.50
N ALA A 343 -36.70 2.29 -39.23
CA ALA A 343 -35.74 1.20 -38.98
C ALA A 343 -34.27 1.55 -39.30
N LYS A 344 -34.02 2.39 -40.32
CA LYS A 344 -32.66 2.81 -40.70
C LYS A 344 -32.09 3.88 -39.78
N ILE A 345 -32.95 4.79 -39.32
CA ILE A 345 -32.58 5.81 -38.32
C ILE A 345 -32.34 5.10 -36.98
N ALA A 346 -33.21 4.17 -36.58
CA ALA A 346 -33.05 3.36 -35.37
C ALA A 346 -31.76 2.54 -35.35
N ALA A 347 -31.37 1.91 -36.47
CA ALA A 347 -30.11 1.17 -36.55
C ALA A 347 -28.87 2.07 -36.48
N ALA A 348 -28.92 3.27 -37.07
CA ALA A 348 -27.83 4.24 -36.99
C ALA A 348 -27.74 4.92 -35.62
N THR A 349 -28.87 5.20 -34.97
CA THR A 349 -28.91 5.72 -33.58
C THR A 349 -28.53 4.64 -32.58
N ALA A 350 -28.89 3.36 -32.79
CA ALA A 350 -28.44 2.25 -31.96
C ALA A 350 -26.93 2.04 -32.10
N ALA A 351 -26.36 2.11 -33.31
CA ALA A 351 -24.91 2.07 -33.50
C ALA A 351 -24.19 3.27 -32.85
N LEU A 352 -24.82 4.46 -32.82
CA LEU A 352 -24.27 5.64 -32.15
C LEU A 352 -24.38 5.54 -30.61
N LEU A 353 -25.49 4.99 -30.08
CA LEU A 353 -25.73 4.80 -28.65
C LEU A 353 -24.91 3.64 -28.06
N ILE A 354 -24.59 2.61 -28.84
CA ILE A 354 -23.66 1.55 -28.44
C ILE A 354 -22.22 2.08 -28.37
N PHE A 355 -21.88 3.12 -29.14
CA PHE A 355 -20.53 3.72 -29.16
C PHE A 355 -20.33 4.86 -28.16
N PHE A 356 -21.38 5.64 -27.85
CA PHE A 356 -21.36 6.66 -26.79
C PHE A 356 -21.83 6.15 -25.42
N GLY A 357 -22.46 4.98 -25.37
CA GLY A 357 -23.01 4.38 -24.15
C GLY A 357 -22.01 3.95 -23.08
N PRO A 358 -20.77 3.49 -23.38
CA PRO A 358 -19.91 2.96 -22.34
C PRO A 358 -19.10 4.05 -21.59
N PHE A 359 -19.38 5.35 -21.77
CA PHE A 359 -18.70 6.40 -21.02
C PHE A 359 -19.55 7.10 -19.94
N ALA A 360 -20.79 6.66 -19.70
CA ALA A 360 -21.68 7.35 -18.74
C ALA A 360 -22.44 6.46 -17.74
N PHE A 361 -22.25 5.13 -17.71
CA PHE A 361 -23.02 4.25 -16.81
C PHE A 361 -22.20 3.12 -16.16
N ALA A 362 -20.95 3.41 -15.78
CA ALA A 362 -20.15 2.52 -14.92
C ALA A 362 -19.50 3.24 -13.73
N ALA A 363 -19.76 4.54 -13.56
CA ALA A 363 -19.21 5.32 -12.46
C ALA A 363 -20.38 5.95 -11.71
N LEU A 364 -20.81 5.32 -10.60
CA LEU A 364 -21.56 5.89 -9.45
C LEU A 364 -22.35 4.83 -8.66
N SER A 365 -22.11 3.53 -8.85
CA SER A 365 -22.91 2.46 -8.23
C SER A 365 -22.88 2.40 -6.70
N GLY A 366 -22.02 3.13 -5.99
CA GLY A 366 -21.96 3.15 -4.50
C GLY A 366 -22.20 4.51 -3.82
N LEU A 367 -22.23 5.62 -4.58
CA LEU A 367 -22.33 6.96 -4.00
C LEU A 367 -23.70 7.26 -3.41
N GLU A 368 -24.75 6.82 -4.11
CA GLU A 368 -26.13 7.05 -3.70
C GLU A 368 -26.39 6.38 -2.35
N ALA A 369 -26.00 5.11 -2.22
CA ALA A 369 -26.05 4.39 -0.96
C ALA A 369 -25.25 5.08 0.17
N TYR A 370 -24.07 5.64 -0.14
CA TYR A 370 -23.29 6.38 0.85
C TYR A 370 -24.04 7.64 1.34
N HIS A 371 -24.63 8.41 0.41
CA HIS A 371 -25.37 9.63 0.72
C HIS A 371 -26.68 9.36 1.48
N GLU A 372 -27.33 8.23 1.22
CA GLU A 372 -28.50 7.75 1.98
C GLU A 372 -28.13 7.22 3.39
N GLY A 373 -26.84 7.17 3.73
CA GLY A 373 -26.34 6.66 5.01
C GLY A 373 -26.27 5.14 5.09
N ASN A 374 -26.50 4.44 3.98
CA ASN A 374 -26.40 3.00 3.87
C ASN A 374 -24.96 2.59 3.50
N PHE A 375 -24.06 2.74 4.45
CA PHE A 375 -22.62 2.54 4.24
C PHE A 375 -22.23 1.09 3.92
N GLY A 376 -23.02 0.11 4.37
CA GLY A 376 -22.79 -1.31 4.07
C GLY A 376 -22.99 -1.63 2.59
N ASP A 377 -24.08 -1.14 2.03
CA ASP A 377 -24.38 -1.30 0.61
C ASP A 377 -23.40 -0.48 -0.24
N ALA A 378 -23.08 0.75 0.18
CA ALA A 378 -22.07 1.58 -0.46
C ALA A 378 -20.70 0.87 -0.56
N TYR A 379 -20.22 0.32 0.55
CA TYR A 379 -18.96 -0.44 0.56
C TYR A 379 -19.01 -1.62 -0.40
N THR A 380 -20.08 -2.40 -0.37
CA THR A 380 -20.25 -3.57 -1.23
C THR A 380 -20.24 -3.18 -2.70
N GLN A 381 -20.99 -2.14 -3.07
CA GLN A 381 -21.06 -1.64 -4.44
C GLN A 381 -19.71 -1.06 -4.92
N PHE A 382 -18.96 -0.38 -4.05
CA PHE A 382 -17.61 0.06 -4.40
C PHE A 382 -16.67 -1.12 -4.64
N GLN A 383 -16.71 -2.17 -3.80
CA GLN A 383 -15.89 -3.38 -3.97
C GLN A 383 -16.26 -4.17 -5.23
N GLU A 384 -17.55 -4.37 -5.51
CA GLU A 384 -18.01 -5.02 -6.74
C GLU A 384 -17.53 -4.26 -7.99
N THR A 385 -17.52 -2.93 -7.93
CA THR A 385 -17.02 -2.09 -9.03
C THR A 385 -15.50 -2.21 -9.20
N LEU A 386 -14.75 -2.35 -8.10
CA LEU A 386 -13.31 -2.61 -8.12
C LEU A 386 -12.99 -3.98 -8.73
N GLU A 387 -13.74 -5.01 -8.37
CA GLU A 387 -13.59 -6.37 -8.93
C GLU A 387 -13.93 -6.44 -10.42
N ALA A 388 -14.97 -5.72 -10.85
CA ALA A 388 -15.36 -5.66 -12.26
C ALA A 388 -14.35 -4.89 -13.13
N HIS A 389 -13.62 -3.94 -12.55
CA HIS A 389 -12.75 -3.01 -13.26
C HIS A 389 -11.37 -2.77 -12.61
N PRO A 390 -10.54 -3.82 -12.44
CA PRO A 390 -9.27 -3.78 -11.69
C PRO A 390 -8.12 -3.01 -12.36
N GLN A 391 -8.35 -2.37 -13.51
CA GLN A 391 -7.37 -1.50 -14.19
C GLN A 391 -7.95 -0.12 -14.51
N SER A 392 -9.08 0.24 -13.89
CA SER A 392 -9.71 1.52 -14.11
C SER A 392 -8.84 2.64 -13.55
N ARG A 393 -8.78 3.76 -14.27
CA ARG A 393 -8.11 4.99 -13.80
C ARG A 393 -8.72 5.56 -12.50
N ALA A 394 -9.90 5.06 -12.10
CA ALA A 394 -10.60 5.47 -10.89
C ALA A 394 -10.39 4.49 -9.70
N GLU A 395 -9.59 3.44 -9.85
CA GLU A 395 -9.36 2.43 -8.82
C GLU A 395 -8.98 3.06 -7.47
N ASP A 396 -7.98 3.93 -7.46
CA ASP A 396 -7.50 4.59 -6.23
C ASP A 396 -8.60 5.39 -5.51
N LYS A 397 -9.46 6.06 -6.28
CA LYS A 397 -10.57 6.86 -5.78
C LYS A 397 -11.66 5.96 -5.19
N LEU A 398 -11.99 4.86 -5.88
CA LEU A 398 -12.93 3.87 -5.36
C LEU A 398 -12.42 3.17 -4.11
N GLN A 399 -11.12 2.89 -4.01
CA GLN A 399 -10.50 2.37 -2.79
C GLN A 399 -10.61 3.37 -1.65
N PHE A 400 -10.37 4.65 -1.93
CA PHE A 400 -10.53 5.71 -0.96
C PHE A 400 -11.97 5.81 -0.44
N ASP A 401 -12.94 5.80 -1.36
CA ASP A 401 -14.36 5.91 -1.07
C ASP A 401 -14.91 4.67 -0.34
N SER A 402 -14.39 3.48 -0.68
CA SER A 402 -14.60 2.23 0.08
C SER A 402 -14.11 2.38 1.52
N GLY A 403 -12.92 2.95 1.71
CA GLY A 403 -12.39 3.23 3.03
C GLY A 403 -13.28 4.17 3.85
N ALA A 404 -13.82 5.20 3.20
CA ALA A 404 -14.74 6.13 3.83
C ALA A 404 -16.05 5.45 4.26
N ALA A 405 -16.60 4.55 3.43
CA ALA A 405 -17.79 3.76 3.76
C ALA A 405 -17.51 2.82 4.95
N ALA A 406 -16.42 2.06 4.89
CA ALA A 406 -16.02 1.15 5.96
C ALA A 406 -15.78 1.87 7.30
N TYR A 407 -15.19 3.06 7.27
CA TYR A 407 -15.00 3.87 8.47
C TYR A 407 -16.34 4.25 9.11
N LYS A 408 -17.33 4.67 8.30
CA LYS A 408 -18.67 5.00 8.80
C LYS A 408 -19.41 3.79 9.36
N MET A 409 -19.14 2.60 8.84
CA MET A 409 -19.59 1.32 9.40
C MET A 409 -18.89 0.94 10.72
N LYS A 410 -17.86 1.70 11.15
CA LYS A 410 -16.94 1.38 12.25
C LYS A 410 -16.16 0.07 12.05
N ASP A 411 -16.08 -0.41 10.81
CA ASP A 411 -15.22 -1.52 10.42
C ASP A 411 -13.83 -0.96 10.11
N TYR A 412 -13.09 -0.65 11.17
CA TYR A 412 -11.77 -0.04 11.05
C TYR A 412 -10.74 -0.98 10.42
N GLY A 413 -11.00 -2.29 10.33
CA GLY A 413 -10.12 -3.22 9.61
C GLY A 413 -10.16 -2.93 8.11
N LYS A 414 -11.37 -2.99 7.53
CA LYS A 414 -11.61 -2.73 6.11
C LYS A 414 -11.25 -1.30 5.70
N ALA A 415 -11.53 -0.33 6.57
CA ALA A 415 -11.17 1.06 6.33
C ALA A 415 -9.65 1.24 6.17
N LEU A 416 -8.86 0.61 7.05
CA LEU A 416 -7.39 0.68 6.95
C LEU A 416 -6.87 0.02 5.68
N GLU A 417 -7.41 -1.13 5.32
CA GLU A 417 -7.05 -1.83 4.08
C GLU A 417 -7.32 -0.95 2.85
N SER A 418 -8.56 -0.45 2.73
CA SER A 418 -8.99 0.34 1.58
C SER A 418 -8.22 1.67 1.46
N PHE A 419 -8.04 2.41 2.57
CA PHE A 419 -7.23 3.63 2.54
C PHE A 419 -5.73 3.37 2.31
N SER A 420 -5.21 2.21 2.73
CA SER A 420 -3.83 1.83 2.42
C SER A 420 -3.64 1.51 0.94
N GLN A 421 -4.64 0.93 0.28
CA GLN A 421 -4.62 0.76 -1.18
C GLN A 421 -4.70 2.12 -1.88
N ALA A 422 -5.55 3.04 -1.40
CA ALA A 422 -5.65 4.39 -1.96
C ALA A 422 -4.34 5.19 -1.88
N LEU A 423 -3.46 4.90 -0.90
CA LEU A 423 -2.13 5.52 -0.82
C LEU A 423 -1.20 5.17 -1.99
N LEU A 424 -1.47 4.10 -2.73
CA LEU A 424 -0.70 3.74 -3.93
C LEU A 424 -0.94 4.71 -5.08
N SER A 425 -1.92 5.61 -4.97
CA SER A 425 -2.20 6.60 -5.99
C SER A 425 -1.02 7.54 -6.23
N PRO A 426 -0.75 7.94 -7.49
CA PRO A 426 0.21 8.99 -7.79
C PRO A 426 -0.31 10.40 -7.46
N ASP A 427 -1.61 10.56 -7.15
CA ASP A 427 -2.19 11.85 -6.80
C ASP A 427 -1.85 12.25 -5.35
N ARG A 428 -1.02 13.29 -5.21
CA ARG A 428 -0.59 13.83 -3.91
C ARG A 428 -1.76 14.32 -3.04
N GLY A 429 -2.83 14.84 -3.66
CA GLY A 429 -4.02 15.26 -2.92
C GLY A 429 -4.72 14.05 -2.31
N LEU A 430 -4.90 12.98 -3.09
CA LEU A 430 -5.47 11.72 -2.63
C LEU A 430 -4.59 11.05 -1.56
N GLN A 431 -3.26 11.09 -1.71
CA GLN A 431 -2.32 10.62 -0.70
C GLN A 431 -2.47 11.40 0.62
N SER A 432 -2.57 12.74 0.56
CA SER A 432 -2.77 13.57 1.76
C SER A 432 -4.04 13.20 2.50
N LYS A 433 -5.17 13.12 1.77
CA LYS A 433 -6.46 12.69 2.31
C LYS A 433 -6.41 11.26 2.87
N SER A 434 -5.71 10.35 2.20
CA SER A 434 -5.57 8.94 2.62
C SER A 434 -4.79 8.82 3.92
N HIS A 435 -3.66 9.53 4.04
CA HIS A 435 -2.93 9.62 5.30
C HIS A 435 -3.81 10.20 6.41
N TYR A 436 -4.57 11.26 6.15
CA TYR A 436 -5.44 11.86 7.16
C TYR A 436 -6.50 10.87 7.65
N ASN A 437 -7.18 10.21 6.72
CA ASN A 437 -8.21 9.22 7.02
C ASN A 437 -7.65 7.98 7.72
N LEU A 438 -6.44 7.50 7.37
CA LEU A 438 -5.74 6.45 8.09
C LEU A 438 -5.44 6.86 9.53
N GLY A 439 -5.00 8.11 9.74
CA GLY A 439 -4.81 8.68 11.08
C GLY A 439 -6.08 8.63 11.92
N ASN A 440 -7.21 9.08 11.36
CA ASN A 440 -8.51 9.04 12.03
C ASN A 440 -8.94 7.59 12.32
N THR A 441 -8.79 6.70 11.33
CA THR A 441 -9.17 5.27 11.44
C THR A 441 -8.37 4.56 12.52
N LEU A 442 -7.05 4.77 12.56
CA LEU A 442 -6.17 4.20 13.58
C LEU A 442 -6.49 4.74 14.97
N TYR A 443 -6.79 6.03 15.09
CA TYR A 443 -7.20 6.61 16.36
C TYR A 443 -8.47 5.94 16.90
N GLU A 444 -9.52 5.87 16.07
CA GLU A 444 -10.81 5.30 16.47
C GLU A 444 -10.70 3.80 16.73
N ARG A 445 -9.91 3.07 15.92
CA ARG A 445 -9.58 1.66 16.21
C ARG A 445 -8.89 1.53 17.56
N GLY A 446 -7.91 2.39 17.82
CA GLY A 446 -7.22 2.48 19.10
C GLY A 446 -8.20 2.65 20.27
N GLU A 447 -9.22 3.48 20.13
CA GLU A 447 -10.26 3.67 21.16
C GLU A 447 -11.05 2.39 21.47
N THR A 448 -11.27 1.53 20.47
CA THR A 448 -11.93 0.23 20.67
C THR A 448 -11.04 -0.83 21.33
N GLN A 449 -9.72 -0.61 21.39
CA GLN A 449 -8.79 -1.57 21.98
C GLN A 449 -8.95 -1.65 23.51
N LYS A 450 -9.06 -2.88 24.01
CA LYS A 450 -9.10 -3.16 25.47
C LYS A 450 -7.72 -3.08 26.12
N SER A 451 -6.65 -3.36 25.36
CA SER A 451 -5.28 -3.31 25.86
C SER A 451 -4.67 -1.92 25.65
N ASN A 452 -4.11 -1.36 26.72
CA ASN A 452 -3.38 -0.08 26.64
C ASN A 452 -2.18 -0.14 25.70
N ASP A 453 -1.51 -1.30 25.56
CA ASP A 453 -0.39 -1.45 24.64
C ASP A 453 -0.84 -1.41 23.19
N LYS A 454 -1.96 -2.09 22.86
CA LYS A 454 -2.55 -2.04 21.50
C LYS A 454 -3.09 -0.65 21.17
N LYS A 455 -3.78 -0.01 22.13
CA LYS A 455 -4.25 1.38 22.01
C LYS A 455 -3.09 2.33 21.75
N LEU A 456 -1.99 2.19 22.49
CA LEU A 456 -0.78 3.00 22.32
C LEU A 456 -0.14 2.78 20.94
N GLY A 457 -0.08 1.53 20.45
CA GLY A 457 0.41 1.21 19.12
C GLY A 457 -0.42 1.87 18.02
N ASP A 458 -1.74 1.72 18.08
CA ASP A 458 -2.68 2.32 17.11
C ASP A 458 -2.57 3.84 17.10
N TRP A 459 -2.54 4.49 18.26
CA TRP A 459 -2.39 5.96 18.34
C TRP A 459 -1.01 6.45 17.88
N THR A 460 0.05 5.68 18.12
CA THR A 460 1.39 6.04 17.63
C THR A 460 1.44 6.00 16.10
N ASN A 461 0.83 4.98 15.49
CA ASN A 461 0.71 4.92 14.03
C ASN A 461 -0.18 6.06 13.51
N ALA A 462 -1.27 6.40 14.21
CA ALA A 462 -2.13 7.53 13.85
C ALA A 462 -1.33 8.85 13.77
N LEU A 463 -0.44 9.12 14.74
CA LEU A 463 0.45 10.29 14.71
C LEU A 463 1.34 10.33 13.48
N GLN A 464 1.92 9.18 13.09
CA GLN A 464 2.78 9.11 11.91
C GLN A 464 2.00 9.48 10.65
N HIS A 465 0.75 9.02 10.51
CA HIS A 465 -0.08 9.35 9.37
C HIS A 465 -0.45 10.84 9.33
N TYR A 466 -0.81 11.47 10.46
CA TYR A 466 -1.03 12.92 10.47
C TYR A 466 0.25 13.71 10.15
N GLU A 467 1.42 13.24 10.60
CA GLU A 467 2.70 13.86 10.23
C GLU A 467 2.93 13.81 8.71
N GLN A 468 2.60 12.70 8.05
CA GLN A 468 2.67 12.60 6.59
C GLN A 468 1.66 13.52 5.89
N THR A 469 0.42 13.63 6.39
CA THR A 469 -0.55 14.61 5.89
C THR A 469 0.01 16.04 5.97
N LEU A 470 0.62 16.41 7.09
CA LEU A 470 1.22 17.75 7.28
C LEU A 470 2.49 17.97 6.43
N LYS A 471 3.20 16.92 6.04
CA LYS A 471 4.29 17.02 5.05
C LYS A 471 3.77 17.30 3.65
N LEU A 472 2.66 16.68 3.26
CA LEU A 472 2.03 16.85 1.95
C LEU A 472 1.24 18.16 1.85
N GLU A 473 0.49 18.50 2.91
CA GLU A 473 -0.32 19.71 3.04
C GLU A 473 -0.03 20.42 4.36
N PRO A 474 1.03 21.26 4.43
CA PRO A 474 1.44 21.95 5.66
C PRO A 474 0.40 22.91 6.24
N GLN A 475 -0.59 23.32 5.44
CA GLN A 475 -1.68 24.20 5.86
C GLN A 475 -2.95 23.45 6.29
N ASN A 476 -2.94 22.11 6.29
CA ASN A 476 -4.08 21.31 6.74
C ASN A 476 -4.28 21.49 8.26
N LYS A 477 -5.30 22.27 8.63
CA LYS A 477 -5.56 22.68 10.01
C LYS A 477 -6.08 21.50 10.82
N GLU A 478 -6.96 20.71 10.23
CA GLU A 478 -7.59 19.53 10.83
C GLU A 478 -6.54 18.47 11.19
N ALA A 479 -5.60 18.18 10.29
CA ALA A 479 -4.50 17.24 10.52
C ALA A 479 -3.59 17.70 11.66
N LYS A 480 -3.30 19.01 11.74
CA LYS A 480 -2.47 19.60 12.79
C LYS A 480 -3.14 19.51 14.16
N GLU A 481 -4.43 19.85 14.21
CA GLU A 481 -5.22 19.74 15.43
C GLU A 481 -5.33 18.28 15.90
N ASN A 482 -5.58 17.34 14.99
CA ASN A 482 -5.64 15.92 15.30
C ASN A 482 -4.28 15.37 15.77
N TYR A 483 -3.18 15.79 15.14
CA TYR A 483 -1.83 15.42 15.57
C TYR A 483 -1.57 15.82 17.03
N GLU A 484 -1.78 17.09 17.39
CA GLU A 484 -1.56 17.57 18.76
C GLU A 484 -2.49 16.86 19.76
N TYR A 485 -3.73 16.61 19.36
CA TYR A 485 -4.70 15.88 20.17
C TYR A 485 -4.22 14.45 20.49
N VAL A 486 -3.87 13.67 19.47
CA VAL A 486 -3.45 12.27 19.65
C VAL A 486 -2.14 12.21 20.44
N LYS A 487 -1.22 13.16 20.22
CA LYS A 487 0.03 13.27 20.97
C LYS A 487 -0.23 13.47 22.46
N LYS A 488 -1.13 14.39 22.82
CA LYS A 488 -1.55 14.60 24.21
C LYS A 488 -2.18 13.33 24.81
N LYS A 489 -3.01 12.61 24.05
CA LYS A 489 -3.63 11.35 24.51
C LYS A 489 -2.60 10.25 24.78
N ILE A 490 -1.59 10.13 23.93
CA ILE A 490 -0.47 9.21 24.14
C ILE A 490 0.30 9.56 25.42
N GLU A 491 0.58 10.84 25.65
CA GLU A 491 1.25 11.30 26.88
C GLU A 491 0.41 11.03 28.14
N GLU A 492 -0.90 11.30 28.10
CA GLU A 492 -1.84 10.97 29.18
C GLU A 492 -1.84 9.46 29.48
N LEU A 493 -1.85 8.62 28.44
CA LEU A 493 -1.85 7.16 28.57
C LEU A 493 -0.52 6.65 29.15
N LYS A 494 0.61 7.22 28.74
CA LYS A 494 1.95 6.91 29.29
C LYS A 494 2.05 7.30 30.76
N LYS A 495 1.60 8.50 31.14
CA LYS A 495 1.57 8.95 32.54
C LYS A 495 0.73 8.04 33.44
N LYS A 496 -0.40 7.54 32.94
CA LYS A 496 -1.24 6.56 33.67
C LYS A 496 -0.55 5.21 33.88
N ARG A 497 0.41 4.83 33.03
CA ARG A 497 1.19 3.58 33.15
C ARG A 497 2.30 3.69 34.19
N GLU A 498 2.79 4.90 34.47
CA GLU A 498 3.88 5.17 35.42
C GLU A 498 3.40 5.36 36.87
N GLN A 499 2.08 5.40 37.13
CA GLN A 499 1.54 5.40 38.48
C GLN A 499 1.47 3.96 39.04
N PRO A 500 1.98 3.69 40.27
CA PRO A 500 1.89 2.37 40.89
C PRO A 500 0.43 1.95 41.08
N PRO A 501 0.09 0.66 40.96
CA PRO A 501 -1.24 0.18 41.34
C PRO A 501 -1.45 0.41 42.84
N THR A 502 -2.51 1.14 43.19
CA THR A 502 -2.99 1.19 44.58
C THR A 502 -3.25 -0.23 45.09
N PRO A 503 -2.82 -0.59 46.32
CA PRO A 503 -2.99 -1.94 46.82
C PRO A 503 -4.48 -2.29 46.94
N SER A 504 -4.87 -3.44 46.40
CA SER A 504 -6.15 -4.07 46.72
C SER A 504 -6.11 -4.53 48.18
N PRO A 505 -7.14 -4.26 49.00
CA PRO A 505 -7.14 -4.69 50.40
C PRO A 505 -7.40 -6.21 50.50
N SER A 506 -6.53 -6.91 51.23
CA SER A 506 -6.67 -8.32 51.59
C SER A 506 -7.73 -8.54 52.68
N PRO A 507 -8.32 -9.75 52.80
CA PRO A 507 -9.56 -9.98 53.55
C PRO A 507 -9.31 -10.42 55.00
N GLN A 508 -10.01 -9.82 55.97
CA GLN A 508 -10.20 -10.41 57.31
C GLN A 508 -11.48 -9.94 58.01
N SER A 509 -12.40 -10.91 58.18
CA SER A 509 -13.34 -11.18 59.31
C SER A 509 -14.15 -10.06 59.98
N LYS A 510 -15.49 -10.16 59.82
CA LYS A 510 -16.56 -9.47 60.58
C LYS A 510 -16.57 -9.84 62.08
N PRO A 511 -17.13 -8.99 62.97
CA PRO A 511 -18.53 -9.20 63.38
C PRO A 511 -19.41 -7.93 63.36
N GLN A 512 -20.72 -8.19 63.38
CA GLN A 512 -21.86 -7.30 63.08
C GLN A 512 -21.99 -6.03 63.94
N LYS A 513 -22.36 -4.92 63.29
CA LYS A 513 -23.47 -4.07 63.75
C LYS A 513 -24.15 -3.39 62.56
N ASN A 514 -25.39 -3.82 62.32
CA ASN A 514 -26.38 -3.16 61.48
C ASN A 514 -26.56 -1.71 61.93
N GLU A 515 -26.49 -0.78 60.98
CA GLU A 515 -27.30 0.45 60.86
C GLU A 515 -26.57 1.46 59.97
N LYS A 516 -26.63 1.27 58.63
CA LYS A 516 -26.56 2.33 57.59
C LYS A 516 -26.60 1.76 56.17
N GLN A 517 -27.38 0.70 55.96
CA GLN A 517 -27.68 0.17 54.63
C GLN A 517 -29.20 0.20 54.42
N ASN A 518 -29.79 1.38 54.61
CA ASN A 518 -31.21 1.62 54.33
C ASN A 518 -31.50 3.03 53.78
N GLN A 519 -30.51 3.67 53.15
CA GLN A 519 -30.72 4.96 52.44
C GLN A 519 -30.23 4.99 50.99
N GLN A 520 -29.61 3.92 50.47
CA GLN A 520 -29.15 3.89 49.07
C GLN A 520 -29.95 2.92 48.17
N ASP A 521 -30.70 1.96 48.75
CA ASP A 521 -31.63 1.10 47.99
C ASP A 521 -33.02 1.70 47.78
N LYS A 522 -33.34 2.86 48.39
CA LYS A 522 -34.57 3.61 48.10
C LYS A 522 -34.44 4.61 46.94
N GLN A 523 -33.24 4.87 46.44
CA GLN A 523 -33.04 5.84 45.36
C GLN A 523 -32.88 5.15 43.98
N ASN A 524 -32.49 3.87 43.95
CA ASN A 524 -32.42 3.10 42.70
C ASN A 524 -33.72 2.38 42.31
N GLN A 525 -34.72 2.28 43.20
CA GLN A 525 -36.07 1.78 42.84
C GLN A 525 -37.03 2.89 42.35
N GLN A 526 -36.62 4.16 42.38
CA GLN A 526 -37.47 5.29 41.96
C GLN A 526 -37.10 5.87 40.57
N GLN A 527 -35.98 5.45 39.98
CA GLN A 527 -35.62 5.75 38.58
C GLN A 527 -36.00 4.65 37.58
N GLN A 528 -36.27 3.43 38.06
CA GLN A 528 -36.76 2.35 37.20
C GLN A 528 -38.28 2.37 36.99
N SER A 529 -39.05 3.03 37.86
CA SER A 529 -40.51 3.19 37.75
C SER A 529 -40.93 4.36 36.84
N SER A 530 -40.10 5.40 36.69
CA SER A 530 -40.40 6.57 35.84
C SER A 530 -40.11 6.36 34.34
N SER A 531 -39.38 5.30 34.00
CA SER A 531 -39.11 4.91 32.60
C SER A 531 -40.20 4.00 32.04
N GLN A 532 -40.93 3.28 32.91
CA GLN A 532 -41.97 2.33 32.53
C GLN A 532 -43.35 3.02 32.40
N ASP A 533 -43.64 4.04 33.22
CA ASP A 533 -44.85 4.88 33.08
C ASP A 533 -44.85 5.74 31.82
N ARG A 534 -43.69 6.23 31.36
CA ARG A 534 -43.60 6.99 30.09
C ARG A 534 -43.83 6.12 28.86
N GLN A 535 -43.43 4.85 28.91
CA GLN A 535 -43.67 3.90 27.81
C GLN A 535 -45.11 3.36 27.78
N GLN A 536 -45.82 3.38 28.91
CA GLN A 536 -47.26 3.06 28.98
C GLN A 536 -48.15 4.25 28.60
N GLN A 537 -47.83 5.47 29.02
CA GLN A 537 -48.57 6.68 28.60
C GLN A 537 -48.47 6.93 27.10
N GLN A 538 -47.33 6.64 26.48
CA GLN A 538 -47.16 6.82 25.04
C GLN A 538 -47.93 5.76 24.23
N LYS A 539 -48.10 4.54 24.77
CA LYS A 539 -48.94 3.49 24.15
C LYS A 539 -50.44 3.71 24.32
N GLU A 540 -50.88 4.30 25.43
CA GLU A 540 -52.30 4.69 25.62
C GLU A 540 -52.67 5.91 24.77
N GLN A 541 -51.75 6.86 24.58
CA GLN A 541 -51.97 8.04 23.74
C GLN A 541 -52.01 7.71 22.24
N ASP A 542 -51.21 6.74 21.79
CA ASP A 542 -51.27 6.21 20.42
C ASP A 542 -52.55 5.36 20.18
N GLN A 543 -53.07 4.67 21.21
CA GLN A 543 -54.34 3.94 21.14
C GLN A 543 -55.56 4.87 21.14
N GLU A 544 -55.55 5.98 21.88
CA GLU A 544 -56.61 6.98 21.85
C GLU A 544 -56.64 7.76 20.53
N GLN A 545 -55.48 8.05 19.92
CA GLN A 545 -55.42 8.67 18.59
C GLN A 545 -55.92 7.73 17.48
N GLN A 546 -55.64 6.42 17.56
CA GLN A 546 -56.19 5.45 16.61
C GLN A 546 -57.71 5.24 16.78
N GLN A 547 -58.25 5.32 18.01
CA GLN A 547 -59.69 5.26 18.22
C GLN A 547 -60.44 6.54 17.80
N GLN A 548 -59.83 7.72 17.91
CA GLN A 548 -60.43 8.98 17.43
C GLN A 548 -60.41 9.09 15.90
N GLN A 549 -59.38 8.57 15.21
CA GLN A 549 -59.37 8.51 13.74
C GLN A 549 -60.39 7.50 13.18
N SER A 550 -60.72 6.46 13.95
CA SER A 550 -61.70 5.44 13.54
C SER A 550 -63.16 5.90 13.64
N GLN A 551 -63.46 6.94 14.44
CA GLN A 551 -64.82 7.47 14.60
C GLN A 551 -65.14 8.69 13.73
N ALA A 552 -64.16 9.26 13.02
CA ALA A 552 -64.36 10.43 12.15
C ALA A 552 -64.67 10.08 10.68
N GLN A 553 -64.64 8.80 10.28
CA GLN A 553 -64.86 8.36 8.89
C GLN A 553 -66.27 7.83 8.57
N ASN A 554 -67.23 7.93 9.50
CA ASN A 554 -68.64 7.63 9.25
C ASN A 554 -69.55 8.82 9.56
N LYS A 555 -69.65 9.77 8.62
CA LYS A 555 -70.86 10.59 8.40
C LYS A 555 -70.85 11.25 7.01
N PRO A 556 -71.94 11.20 6.23
CA PRO A 556 -71.97 11.72 4.87
C PRO A 556 -72.50 13.16 4.79
N GLU A 557 -72.33 13.73 3.60
CA GLU A 557 -73.11 14.80 2.93
C GLU A 557 -72.48 16.20 2.75
N ASN A 558 -72.16 16.46 1.47
CA ASN A 558 -72.80 17.45 0.59
C ASN A 558 -72.64 18.97 0.88
N GLY A 559 -72.20 19.71 -0.15
CA GLY A 559 -72.70 21.06 -0.44
C GLY A 559 -71.81 22.28 -0.17
N GLN A 560 -71.31 22.86 -1.26
CA GLN A 560 -71.25 24.31 -1.59
C GLN A 560 -70.48 25.35 -0.74
N ASN A 561 -69.50 25.98 -1.41
CA ASN A 561 -69.34 27.43 -1.65
C ASN A 561 -69.55 28.43 -0.48
N GLN A 562 -68.47 29.12 -0.06
CA GLN A 562 -68.26 30.58 -0.24
C GLN A 562 -67.07 31.12 0.58
N LYS A 563 -66.31 32.04 -0.05
CA LYS A 563 -65.32 33.02 0.48
C LYS A 563 -66.08 34.32 0.87
N PRO A 564 -65.45 35.43 1.33
CA PRO A 564 -64.29 35.68 2.22
C PRO A 564 -64.52 36.90 3.19
N GLU A 565 -63.41 37.51 3.70
CA GLU A 565 -63.25 38.87 4.32
C GLU A 565 -63.51 39.00 5.84
N ASP A 566 -62.81 39.81 6.65
CA ASP A 566 -61.95 41.00 6.45
C ASP A 566 -61.07 41.22 7.74
N LYS A 567 -59.79 41.63 7.63
CA LYS A 567 -59.19 42.96 7.99
C LYS A 567 -59.24 43.40 9.46
N GLN A 568 -58.08 43.60 10.14
CA GLN A 568 -57.21 44.82 10.18
C GLN A 568 -57.53 45.67 11.43
N ASP A 569 -56.59 45.84 12.36
CA ASP A 569 -55.88 47.09 12.73
C ASP A 569 -55.37 46.88 14.18
N GLN A 570 -54.33 47.45 14.77
CA GLN A 570 -53.34 48.51 14.56
C GLN A 570 -52.20 48.18 15.58
N ALA A 571 -50.90 48.34 15.30
CA ALA A 571 -50.11 49.55 15.56
C ALA A 571 -50.36 50.17 16.96
N GLN A 572 -49.42 50.63 17.78
CA GLN A 572 -48.02 50.99 17.61
C GLN A 572 -47.53 51.50 18.99
N ALA A 573 -46.37 51.06 19.44
CA ALA A 573 -45.40 51.83 20.22
C ALA A 573 -44.07 51.06 20.10
N LYS A 574 -43.11 51.41 19.21
CA LYS A 574 -42.09 52.45 19.41
C LYS A 574 -41.72 52.59 20.88
N ASN A 575 -40.50 52.50 21.34
CA ASN A 575 -39.13 52.46 20.82
C ASN A 575 -38.34 52.23 22.15
N GLU A 576 -37.17 51.64 22.28
CA GLU A 576 -36.07 51.40 21.39
C GLU A 576 -35.01 50.61 22.19
N GLN A 577 -34.20 49.83 21.48
CA GLN A 577 -32.84 49.43 21.86
C GLN A 577 -32.73 48.44 23.05
N GLN A 578 -32.32 47.19 22.82
CA GLN A 578 -31.00 46.91 22.28
C GLN A 578 -30.98 45.86 21.16
N LYS A 579 -30.24 46.27 20.14
CA LYS A 579 -29.71 45.55 18.99
C LYS A 579 -28.72 44.46 19.40
N LYS A 580 -28.69 43.42 18.56
CA LYS A 580 -27.59 42.46 18.27
C LYS A 580 -27.36 41.41 19.37
N LYS A 581 -27.21 40.12 19.07
CA LYS A 581 -26.98 39.37 17.82
C LYS A 581 -27.11 37.89 18.23
N GLN A 582 -27.84 37.07 17.49
CA GLN A 582 -27.36 35.77 16.98
C GLN A 582 -28.47 35.08 16.19
N GLN A 583 -28.15 34.79 14.93
CA GLN A 583 -28.89 33.94 14.02
C GLN A 583 -28.18 32.59 14.00
N GLU A 584 -28.90 31.55 14.42
CA GLU A 584 -29.04 30.29 13.68
C GLU A 584 -30.54 29.96 13.71
N PRO A 585 -31.05 29.23 12.72
CA PRO A 585 -31.51 27.89 13.10
C PRO A 585 -31.30 26.81 12.04
N GLY A 586 -31.10 25.59 12.53
CA GLY A 586 -31.27 24.36 11.79
C GLY A 586 -32.73 23.91 11.61
N GLU A 587 -32.86 23.04 10.63
CA GLU A 587 -33.74 21.86 10.49
C GLU A 587 -35.28 21.91 10.44
N SER A 588 -35.74 21.29 9.34
CA SER A 588 -36.90 20.39 9.15
C SER A 588 -38.29 21.04 8.98
N PRO A 589 -39.27 20.39 8.30
CA PRO A 589 -39.38 18.97 7.92
C PRO A 589 -39.88 18.66 6.48
N SER A 590 -39.92 17.37 6.17
CA SER A 590 -40.48 16.73 4.97
C SER A 590 -42.02 16.70 4.94
N PRO A 591 -42.66 16.50 3.77
CA PRO A 591 -43.96 15.82 3.68
C PRO A 591 -44.00 14.69 2.63
N SER A 592 -44.87 13.72 2.88
CA SER A 592 -45.44 12.78 1.88
C SER A 592 -46.97 12.76 2.07
N PRO A 593 -47.79 12.51 1.02
CA PRO A 593 -48.41 11.16 0.88
C PRO A 593 -48.84 10.72 -0.55
N GLY A 594 -49.16 9.43 -0.76
CA GLY A 594 -50.22 8.99 -1.70
C GLY A 594 -50.13 7.63 -2.46
N ASP A 595 -50.68 6.57 -1.85
CA ASP A 595 -51.53 5.41 -2.31
C ASP A 595 -51.37 4.57 -3.61
N GLY A 596 -51.58 3.24 -3.47
CA GLY A 596 -52.00 2.30 -4.53
C GLY A 596 -52.00 0.78 -4.15
N GLN A 597 -53.18 0.16 -4.07
CA GLN A 597 -53.57 -1.19 -3.57
C GLN A 597 -53.02 -2.44 -4.33
N GLN A 598 -52.88 -3.62 -3.65
CA GLN A 598 -53.81 -4.80 -3.69
C GLN A 598 -53.20 -6.12 -3.10
N GLN A 599 -53.97 -6.76 -2.18
CA GLN A 599 -54.18 -8.20 -1.84
C GLN A 599 -53.18 -9.30 -2.32
N GLN A 600 -52.82 -10.36 -1.58
CA GLN A 600 -53.62 -11.27 -0.73
C GLN A 600 -52.73 -12.33 -0.01
N ASN A 601 -53.16 -12.73 1.19
CA ASN A 601 -53.03 -14.05 1.86
C ASN A 601 -51.68 -14.73 2.20
N GLN A 602 -51.44 -14.75 3.52
CA GLN A 602 -50.72 -15.74 4.33
C GLN A 602 -51.46 -17.12 4.35
N PRO A 603 -50.85 -18.26 4.76
CA PRO A 603 -50.49 -18.46 6.18
C PRO A 603 -49.21 -19.26 6.49
N SER A 604 -48.66 -18.96 7.67
CA SER A 604 -47.67 -19.75 8.43
C SER A 604 -48.22 -21.11 8.88
N PRO A 605 -47.37 -22.06 9.32
CA PRO A 605 -47.12 -22.15 10.76
C PRO A 605 -45.67 -22.53 11.16
N SER A 606 -45.26 -22.10 12.36
CA SER A 606 -44.10 -22.59 13.15
C SER A 606 -44.46 -23.90 13.88
N PRO A 607 -43.68 -24.45 14.85
CA PRO A 607 -42.23 -24.46 15.11
C PRO A 607 -41.68 -25.88 15.41
N GLY A 608 -40.37 -26.07 15.56
CA GLY A 608 -39.82 -27.32 16.11
C GLY A 608 -38.32 -27.27 16.45
N GLU A 609 -38.01 -27.34 17.74
CA GLU A 609 -36.70 -27.44 18.37
C GLU A 609 -35.91 -28.71 17.99
N GLN A 610 -34.57 -28.68 18.00
CA GLN A 610 -33.75 -29.55 18.85
C GLN A 610 -32.25 -29.21 18.82
N LYS A 611 -31.68 -29.18 20.04
CA LYS A 611 -30.24 -29.17 20.37
C LYS A 611 -29.58 -30.50 19.98
N GLY A 612 -28.26 -30.46 19.71
CA GLY A 612 -27.42 -31.66 19.70
C GLY A 612 -25.95 -31.36 19.40
N GLU A 613 -25.08 -31.71 20.34
CA GLU A 613 -23.65 -31.44 20.49
C GLU A 613 -22.68 -32.20 19.57
N GLN A 614 -21.47 -31.60 19.40
CA GLN A 614 -20.10 -32.20 19.41
C GLN A 614 -19.78 -33.33 18.39
N ALA A 615 -18.58 -33.54 17.84
CA ALA A 615 -17.22 -33.31 18.31
C ALA A 615 -16.20 -33.41 17.14
N LYS A 616 -14.97 -32.96 17.45
CA LYS A 616 -13.66 -33.15 16.80
C LYS A 616 -13.41 -34.53 16.15
N LYS A 617 -12.63 -34.57 15.05
CA LYS A 617 -11.20 -35.03 15.01
C LYS A 617 -10.66 -35.20 13.57
N ASN A 618 -9.46 -34.67 13.38
CA ASN A 618 -8.24 -35.30 12.82
C ASN A 618 -8.26 -36.24 11.60
N GLN A 619 -7.18 -36.02 10.82
CA GLN A 619 -6.29 -36.96 10.10
C GLN A 619 -6.49 -37.16 8.60
N SER A 620 -5.43 -36.79 7.85
CA SER A 620 -5.01 -37.39 6.58
C SER A 620 -4.96 -38.92 6.67
N PRO A 621 -5.02 -39.63 5.53
CA PRO A 621 -3.77 -40.07 4.90
C PRO A 621 -3.85 -40.21 3.36
N GLY A 622 -2.70 -40.41 2.69
CA GLY A 622 -2.71 -41.08 1.39
C GLY A 622 -1.55 -40.77 0.46
N GLU A 623 -0.51 -41.60 0.50
CA GLU A 623 0.60 -41.72 -0.45
C GLU A 623 0.20 -42.32 -1.81
N ARG A 624 1.18 -42.24 -2.75
CA ARG A 624 1.45 -43.07 -3.95
C ARG A 624 1.00 -42.48 -5.29
N GLN A 625 1.95 -42.18 -6.18
CA GLN A 625 2.49 -43.14 -7.15
C GLN A 625 3.73 -42.60 -7.87
N ALA A 626 4.61 -43.52 -8.25
CA ALA A 626 5.86 -43.34 -8.96
C ALA A 626 5.69 -43.72 -10.45
N GLU A 627 6.38 -43.02 -11.35
CA GLU A 627 6.78 -43.47 -12.70
C GLU A 627 8.16 -42.83 -12.97
N GLU A 628 9.24 -43.60 -12.96
CA GLU A 628 9.89 -44.30 -14.09
C GLU A 628 10.58 -43.38 -15.13
N SER A 629 11.91 -43.50 -15.15
CA SER A 629 12.87 -42.94 -16.11
C SER A 629 12.70 -43.55 -17.51
N PRO A 630 13.31 -42.91 -18.55
CA PRO A 630 14.51 -43.54 -19.10
C PRO A 630 15.60 -42.55 -19.57
N SER A 631 16.80 -43.10 -19.75
CA SER A 631 18.03 -42.56 -20.35
C SER A 631 18.63 -43.67 -21.24
N PRO A 632 19.68 -43.51 -22.09
CA PRO A 632 20.28 -42.34 -22.76
C PRO A 632 20.43 -42.55 -24.30
N GLY A 633 20.92 -41.54 -25.04
CA GLY A 633 21.42 -41.70 -26.41
C GLY A 633 22.33 -40.57 -26.90
N GLU A 634 23.63 -40.89 -27.01
CA GLU A 634 24.73 -40.45 -27.90
C GLU A 634 24.43 -39.32 -28.93
N GLY A 635 25.28 -38.36 -29.32
CA GLY A 635 26.74 -38.12 -29.24
C GLY A 635 27.16 -37.37 -30.52
N GLU A 636 28.04 -36.35 -30.46
CA GLU A 636 28.91 -35.81 -31.56
C GLU A 636 29.61 -34.51 -31.08
N LYS A 637 30.94 -34.51 -30.85
CA LYS A 637 32.08 -34.13 -31.73
C LYS A 637 32.47 -32.62 -31.82
N GLU A 638 33.48 -32.28 -30.99
CA GLU A 638 34.79 -31.65 -31.31
C GLU A 638 34.99 -30.39 -32.20
N THR A 639 35.58 -29.36 -31.55
CA THR A 639 36.71 -28.45 -31.96
C THR A 639 36.42 -27.14 -32.73
N PRO A 640 37.36 -26.16 -32.78
CA PRO A 640 37.98 -25.43 -31.64
C PRO A 640 38.05 -23.88 -31.87
N SER A 641 38.62 -23.18 -30.89
CA SER A 641 38.92 -21.74 -30.81
C SER A 641 39.63 -21.11 -32.02
N PRO A 642 39.72 -19.77 -32.04
CA PRO A 642 41.06 -19.18 -32.09
C PRO A 642 41.30 -18.04 -31.08
N SER A 643 42.54 -18.01 -30.62
CA SER A 643 43.27 -16.88 -30.04
C SER A 643 43.82 -16.00 -31.18
N LEU A 644 43.95 -14.68 -30.95
CA LEU A 644 45.14 -13.84 -31.24
C LEU A 644 44.76 -12.34 -31.26
N GLY A 645 45.66 -11.49 -30.74
CA GLY A 645 45.64 -10.06 -31.04
C GLY A 645 46.37 -9.17 -30.04
N GLU A 646 47.69 -9.13 -30.15
CA GLU A 646 48.62 -8.18 -29.51
C GLU A 646 48.41 -6.72 -30.00
N GLY A 647 48.88 -5.74 -29.22
CA GLY A 647 48.95 -4.34 -29.62
C GLY A 647 49.58 -3.43 -28.56
N GLU A 648 50.88 -3.18 -28.72
CA GLU A 648 51.76 -2.29 -27.96
C GLU A 648 51.44 -0.78 -28.11
N GLY A 649 51.97 0.06 -27.20
CA GLY A 649 52.52 1.37 -27.60
C GLY A 649 52.32 2.59 -26.67
N SER A 650 53.39 2.93 -25.92
CA SER A 650 53.93 4.28 -25.54
C SER A 650 53.04 5.31 -24.80
N GLY A 651 53.40 5.85 -23.62
CA GLY A 651 54.46 6.88 -23.36
C GLY A 651 53.78 8.27 -23.26
N GLU A 652 53.94 9.16 -22.27
CA GLU A 652 55.11 9.68 -21.56
C GLU A 652 54.75 10.40 -20.22
N ASN A 653 55.80 10.65 -19.45
CA ASN A 653 55.93 11.28 -18.12
C ASN A 653 55.59 12.77 -18.03
N ALA A 654 55.17 13.22 -16.83
CA ALA A 654 55.72 14.42 -16.17
C ALA A 654 55.44 14.44 -14.65
N THR A 655 56.50 14.56 -13.86
CA THR A 655 56.58 15.03 -12.45
C THR A 655 57.84 15.92 -12.36
N PRO A 656 58.24 16.62 -11.25
CA PRO A 656 57.70 16.65 -9.87
C PRO A 656 57.72 18.07 -9.19
N SER A 657 57.59 18.06 -7.85
CA SER A 657 57.99 19.07 -6.82
C SER A 657 56.94 20.11 -6.40
N ALA A 658 56.90 20.61 -5.16
CA ALA A 658 57.41 20.22 -3.83
C ALA A 658 56.82 21.25 -2.82
N THR A 659 56.58 20.82 -1.57
CA THR A 659 56.22 21.63 -0.39
C THR A 659 57.37 22.58 0.04
N PRO A 660 57.14 23.63 0.87
CA PRO A 660 57.11 23.50 2.36
C PRO A 660 56.05 24.43 3.04
N SER A 661 55.37 24.00 4.11
CA SER A 661 55.68 24.12 5.56
C SER A 661 55.50 25.52 6.19
N GLU A 662 54.96 25.47 7.41
CA GLU A 662 55.17 26.36 8.57
C GLU A 662 54.07 27.37 9.01
N SER A 663 53.65 27.19 10.27
CA SER A 663 52.86 28.09 11.11
C SER A 663 53.68 29.33 11.55
N PRO A 664 53.09 30.35 12.21
CA PRO A 664 53.30 30.41 13.66
C PRO A 664 52.20 31.06 14.52
N GLN A 665 52.39 30.83 15.83
CA GLN A 665 51.67 31.24 17.04
C GLN A 665 51.66 32.76 17.35
N LYS A 666 50.75 33.14 18.27
CA LYS A 666 50.92 33.94 19.53
C LYS A 666 49.75 34.94 19.70
N LYS A 667 49.31 35.39 20.89
CA LYS A 667 49.35 35.05 22.34
C LYS A 667 48.94 36.36 23.06
N PHE A 668 48.14 36.27 24.14
CA PHE A 668 48.03 37.21 25.30
C PHE A 668 47.46 38.64 25.05
N ALA A 669 46.78 39.36 25.96
CA ALA A 669 46.53 39.26 27.41
C ALA A 669 45.35 40.20 27.82
N GLY A 670 44.85 40.02 29.06
CA GLY A 670 44.10 41.02 29.86
C GLY A 670 42.89 40.43 30.61
N GLU A 671 43.01 39.73 31.75
CA GLU A 671 43.10 40.23 33.16
C GLU A 671 41.89 41.11 33.58
N LEU A 672 41.22 41.03 34.74
CA LEU A 672 41.28 40.39 36.09
C LEU A 672 39.84 40.61 36.68
N LYS A 673 39.21 39.85 37.58
CA LYS A 673 39.46 39.53 39.02
C LYS A 673 38.10 38.97 39.53
N GLY A 674 37.90 38.10 40.52
CA GLY A 674 38.70 37.34 41.48
C GLY A 674 37.84 36.15 41.96
N ALA A 675 38.47 35.02 42.32
CA ALA A 675 38.64 34.55 43.72
C ALA A 675 37.30 34.16 44.41
N ALA A 676 37.09 32.97 44.99
CA ALA A 676 37.94 31.81 45.23
C ALA A 676 37.03 30.59 45.59
N SER A 677 37.56 29.38 45.36
CA SER A 677 37.48 28.12 46.17
C SER A 677 36.38 27.96 47.24
N GLU A 678 35.80 26.79 47.54
CA GLU A 678 36.02 25.38 47.21
C GLU A 678 34.81 24.58 47.76
N LYS A 679 34.69 23.32 47.33
CA LYS A 679 33.68 22.28 47.63
C LYS A 679 33.64 21.84 49.13
N PRO A 680 32.94 20.74 49.50
CA PRO A 680 31.50 20.41 49.43
C PRO A 680 30.96 19.86 50.77
N GLU A 681 29.64 19.79 50.99
CA GLU A 681 29.06 18.79 51.91
C GLU A 681 27.54 18.59 51.71
N LYS A 682 27.11 17.34 51.87
CA LYS A 682 25.73 16.83 52.10
C LYS A 682 25.78 16.12 53.48
N PRO A 683 24.67 15.67 54.10
CA PRO A 683 23.25 16.04 54.00
C PRO A 683 22.59 16.23 55.40
N GLN A 684 21.39 16.82 55.51
CA GLN A 684 20.55 16.64 56.71
C GLN A 684 19.05 16.51 56.40
N GLU A 685 18.44 15.62 57.18
CA GLU A 685 17.06 15.17 57.25
C GLU A 685 16.07 16.29 57.56
N LYS A 686 14.80 16.13 57.13
CA LYS A 686 13.65 16.74 57.81
C LYS A 686 12.49 15.76 57.90
N THR A 687 12.21 15.38 59.13
CA THR A 687 11.02 14.67 59.60
C THR A 687 9.87 15.67 59.80
N ALA A 688 8.64 15.14 59.70
CA ALA A 688 7.35 15.81 59.73
C ALA A 688 7.06 16.74 60.93
N GLN A 689 6.18 17.72 60.73
CA GLN A 689 5.25 18.17 61.77
C GLN A 689 3.96 18.76 61.19
N MET A 690 2.92 18.64 62.01
CA MET A 690 1.48 18.60 61.74
C MET A 690 0.84 19.98 61.56
N ALA A 691 -0.42 19.90 61.12
CA ALA A 691 -1.35 20.97 60.83
C ALA A 691 -1.61 21.97 61.98
N GLU A 692 -1.81 23.23 61.61
CA GLU A 692 -2.64 24.18 62.34
C GLU A 692 -3.63 24.81 61.34
N ALA A 693 -4.91 24.65 61.63
CA ALA A 693 -6.02 25.19 60.84
C ALA A 693 -6.36 26.59 61.35
N GLU A 694 -6.29 27.60 60.47
CA GLU A 694 -6.86 28.92 60.74
C GLU A 694 -8.34 28.97 60.30
N PRO A 695 -9.19 29.74 61.01
CA PRO A 695 -10.63 29.74 60.80
C PRO A 695 -11.03 30.50 59.53
N GLU A 696 -11.92 29.88 58.76
CA GLU A 696 -12.54 30.44 57.57
C GLU A 696 -13.25 31.77 57.88
N LYS A 697 -12.89 32.83 57.16
CA LYS A 697 -13.70 34.05 57.05
C LYS A 697 -14.73 33.84 55.94
N GLU A 698 -16.00 33.98 56.30
CA GLU A 698 -17.15 33.92 55.41
C GLU A 698 -16.96 34.81 54.17
N GLY A 699 -17.14 34.22 52.98
CA GLY A 699 -17.40 34.95 51.74
C GLY A 699 -16.22 35.15 50.77
N GLN A 700 -15.00 34.69 51.10
CA GLN A 700 -13.87 34.73 50.16
C GLN A 700 -13.27 33.34 49.99
N MET A 701 -13.21 32.88 48.74
CA MET A 701 -12.60 31.61 48.36
C MET A 701 -11.14 31.59 48.84
N SER A 702 -10.76 30.59 49.64
CA SER A 702 -9.36 30.47 50.11
C SER A 702 -8.41 30.30 48.92
N GLU A 703 -7.16 30.72 49.05
CA GLU A 703 -6.17 30.67 47.96
C GLU A 703 -6.02 29.26 47.37
N ARG A 704 -6.10 28.22 48.21
CA ARG A 704 -6.13 26.81 47.78
C ARG A 704 -7.41 26.42 47.03
N GLN A 705 -8.57 26.93 47.44
CA GLN A 705 -9.82 26.71 46.71
C GLN A 705 -9.82 27.46 45.37
N ALA A 706 -9.22 28.65 45.31
CA ALA A 706 -9.05 29.42 44.08
C ALA A 706 -8.10 28.73 43.11
N GLU A 707 -6.97 28.19 43.58
CA GLU A 707 -6.06 27.37 42.79
C GLU A 707 -6.74 26.08 42.31
N ALA A 708 -7.47 25.38 43.19
CA ALA A 708 -8.20 24.17 42.82
C ALA A 708 -9.30 24.44 41.78
N LEU A 709 -10.00 25.57 41.88
CA LEU A 709 -10.99 25.99 40.89
C LEU A 709 -10.33 26.41 39.57
N LEU A 710 -9.22 27.14 39.61
CA LEU A 710 -8.45 27.49 38.41
C LEU A 710 -7.95 26.24 37.70
N GLN A 711 -7.55 25.22 38.47
CA GLN A 711 -7.12 23.95 37.95
C GLN A 711 -8.30 23.14 37.40
N SER A 712 -9.45 23.14 38.07
CA SER A 712 -10.65 22.47 37.56
C SER A 712 -11.19 23.14 36.29
N MET A 713 -11.15 24.47 36.19
CA MET A 713 -11.52 25.21 34.98
C MET A 713 -10.55 24.93 33.83
N LYS A 714 -9.23 24.85 34.10
CA LYS A 714 -8.25 24.43 33.08
C LYS A 714 -8.47 23.00 32.61
N ASP A 715 -8.82 22.11 33.53
CA ASP A 715 -9.13 20.71 33.20
C ASP A 715 -10.46 20.60 32.43
N GLU A 716 -11.45 21.42 32.75
CA GLU A 716 -12.74 21.49 32.07
C GLU A 716 -12.60 22.11 30.67
N GLU A 717 -11.88 23.22 30.52
CA GLU A 717 -11.52 23.78 29.20
C GLU A 717 -10.72 22.77 28.37
N ALA A 718 -9.80 22.02 28.99
CA ALA A 718 -9.08 20.97 28.31
C ALA A 718 -10.03 19.84 27.85
N ARG A 719 -11.03 19.46 28.66
CA ARG A 719 -12.04 18.46 28.28
C ARG A 719 -12.95 18.95 27.16
N VAL A 720 -13.47 20.18 27.26
CA VAL A 720 -14.33 20.77 26.22
C VAL A 720 -13.58 20.86 24.89
N ARG A 721 -12.33 21.34 24.89
CA ARG A 721 -11.48 21.30 23.69
C ARG A 721 -11.28 19.89 23.17
N LEU A 722 -11.09 18.91 24.06
CA LEU A 722 -10.91 17.52 23.64
C LEU A 722 -12.19 16.93 22.99
N ASP A 723 -13.37 17.30 23.48
CA ASP A 723 -14.65 16.84 22.93
C ASP A 723 -14.99 17.54 21.61
N GLU A 724 -14.72 18.84 21.49
CA GLU A 724 -14.80 19.58 20.22
C GLU A 724 -13.83 18.99 19.17
N HIS A 725 -12.62 18.61 19.58
CA HIS A 725 -11.66 17.92 18.70
C HIS A 725 -12.09 16.49 18.33
N LYS A 726 -12.94 15.84 19.13
CA LYS A 726 -13.56 14.57 18.73
C LYS A 726 -14.61 14.79 17.63
N ALA A 727 -15.31 15.91 17.67
CA ALA A 727 -16.25 16.30 16.62
C ALA A 727 -15.57 16.71 15.30
N ALA A 728 -14.33 17.23 15.35
CA ALA A 728 -13.55 17.65 14.17
C ALA A 728 -12.98 16.49 13.33
N ARG A 729 -12.99 15.24 13.84
CA ARG A 729 -12.46 14.04 13.14
C ARG A 729 -13.44 13.48 12.13
N HIS A 730 -13.73 14.27 11.10
CA HIS A 730 -14.44 13.79 9.92
C HIS A 730 -13.50 12.99 9.02
N VAL A 731 -14.07 12.09 8.21
CA VAL A 731 -13.33 11.36 7.17
C VAL A 731 -13.57 12.04 5.83
N TYR A 732 -12.49 12.32 5.09
CA TYR A 732 -12.56 12.87 3.74
C TYR A 732 -13.15 11.83 2.77
N ASN A 733 -13.82 12.34 1.74
CA ASN A 733 -14.35 11.57 0.60
C ASN A 733 -13.65 12.07 -0.70
N ASP A 734 -13.56 11.25 -1.75
CA ASP A 734 -12.86 11.61 -2.99
C ASP A 734 -13.72 11.65 -4.27
N TRP A 735 -15.00 11.25 -4.17
CA TRP A 735 -15.99 11.38 -5.24
C TRP A 735 -16.42 12.81 -5.58
#